data_AF-A0AA90VG72-F1
#
_entry.id   AF-A0AA90VG72-F1
#
_cell.length_a   1.000
_cell.length_b   1.000
_cell.length_c   1.000
_cell.angle_alpha   90.00
_cell.angle_beta   90.00
_cell.angle_gamma   90.00
#
_symmetry.space_group_name_H-M   'P 1'
#
loop_
_entity.id
_entity.type
_entity.pdbx_description
1 polymer ?
#
loop_
_entity_poly.entity_id
_entity_poly.type
_entity_poly.pdbx_seq_one_letter_code
_entity_poly.pdbx_strand_id
1 'polypeptide(L)'
;MNKKRHFLLSAVLATTLAANAQVTINVDASNPGVKVSPNLYGIFFEDINHAADGGLYAELISNRSFEDDDKNIPTWKTSAQEGAKIQTQLINKGLLNKAQGKALQLTIAAKPAATASLINEGFWGINAVQGRTYKLSFWAKGSYKGGLKARLTNAKGDKVYAETSLNAKVGKKWTKYTAELTANANDAKAQFELVADGKGTIVLDVISLFPPTFKNRENGLRPDLAQLLYNIHPKFVRFPGGCYVEGQESPENAFHWEKTIGPIEERPGHKNVNWRYRTSDGMGFDEYLQLAEDLNAKPLYVVNVGLWHGGMTPVDSIQPWIDECMNALEYANGPVTSKYGALRAKNGHPEPYNIEYLEIGNENNQPDPAAQSDHYYERFKKFKDAVLAKYPKMHLIGNVVAWGDDNPKWESNESVELLDEHYYRNPAWFAENFNKYDNYNRKGSEIYVGEYAVTQGFGNMGSLDAALGEAVYMMGIENNSDIVTMASYAPIFANLNNRMWAPDMIQYTSDKVFGTPSYYVQNVMANNIGTRVLKVNQENPYKYEQTQVKPAICRVGMGTWGTQVSFEDKGYSDENGKALPMTLQELPTDIHGQWKTEGSLIKQTSNEESCIRLNPGEITSNGYIYKVRAKKDAGNEGFLIIFNYVDKNNYCWLNLGGWNNTQHGVESIVNGAKSQVATCPGKIETGKWYDIELKVVGDSIFAKLDGKEIFATKLKANTLPGIFSTATLDEKTGEVILKIANTSTEHTTAKINLQGKEIKAGKLIRLSAKNGLEENTIDNPTNIYPVENYVTTEKNGATVEIPASSLNIIRLK
;
A
#
# COMPACT_ATOMS: atom_id res chain seq x y z
N MET A 1 -7.86 -84.11 -14.71
CA MET A 1 -7.00 -83.94 -15.90
C MET A 1 -7.27 -82.58 -16.53
N ASN A 2 -6.22 -81.77 -16.73
CA ASN A 2 -5.96 -80.82 -17.86
C ASN A 2 -7.16 -80.14 -18.55
N LYS A 3 -7.16 -78.87 -18.96
CA LYS A 3 -6.25 -77.71 -18.94
C LYS A 3 -7.00 -76.62 -19.75
N LYS A 4 -6.69 -75.34 -19.48
CA LYS A 4 -6.67 -74.19 -20.40
C LYS A 4 -7.96 -73.35 -20.67
N ARG A 5 -7.80 -72.09 -20.24
CA ARG A 5 -8.00 -70.83 -20.98
C ARG A 5 -9.43 -70.38 -21.25
N HIS A 6 -9.91 -69.43 -20.43
CA HIS A 6 -10.34 -68.09 -20.85
C HIS A 6 -10.27 -67.13 -19.65
N PHE A 7 -9.11 -66.53 -19.42
CA PHE A 7 -8.92 -65.36 -18.57
C PHE A 7 -7.94 -64.45 -19.32
N LEU A 8 -8.47 -63.53 -20.12
CA LEU A 8 -7.78 -62.39 -20.72
C LEU A 8 -8.79 -61.64 -21.58
N LEU A 9 -9.36 -60.55 -21.05
CA LEU A 9 -9.59 -59.25 -21.69
C LEU A 9 -10.60 -58.41 -20.87
N SER A 10 -10.28 -58.07 -19.62
CA SER A 10 -11.04 -57.04 -18.89
C SER A 10 -10.25 -56.28 -17.82
N ALA A 11 -8.93 -56.53 -17.69
CA ALA A 11 -8.12 -55.94 -16.62
C ALA A 11 -6.77 -55.36 -17.06
N VAL A 12 -6.53 -55.19 -18.38
CA VAL A 12 -5.29 -54.58 -18.91
C VAL A 12 -5.63 -53.58 -20.02
N LEU A 13 -6.61 -52.71 -19.76
CA LEU A 13 -6.91 -51.55 -20.61
C LEU A 13 -7.36 -50.33 -19.78
N ALA A 14 -6.81 -50.21 -18.57
CA ALA A 14 -6.99 -49.04 -17.68
C ALA A 14 -5.66 -48.51 -17.12
N THR A 15 -4.53 -48.91 -17.71
CA THR A 15 -3.18 -48.42 -17.36
C THR A 15 -2.35 -48.24 -18.62
N THR A 16 -2.86 -47.42 -19.54
CA THR A 16 -2.06 -46.83 -20.62
C THR A 16 -2.38 -45.35 -20.69
N LEU A 17 -1.44 -44.56 -20.14
CA LEU A 17 -1.13 -43.18 -20.53
C LEU A 17 -2.29 -42.17 -20.45
N ALA A 18 -2.69 -41.81 -19.23
CA ALA A 18 -2.74 -40.39 -18.94
C ALA A 18 -1.27 -39.96 -18.77
N ALA A 19 -0.60 -39.61 -19.86
CA ALA A 19 0.59 -38.80 -19.77
C ALA A 19 0.11 -37.45 -19.21
N ASN A 20 0.14 -37.28 -17.88
CA ASN A 20 -0.04 -35.96 -17.29
C ASN A 20 1.03 -35.08 -17.94
N ALA A 21 0.60 -34.07 -18.69
CA ALA A 21 1.52 -33.14 -19.34
C ALA A 21 2.43 -32.56 -18.25
N GLN A 22 3.72 -32.88 -18.30
CA GLN A 22 4.67 -32.52 -17.24
C GLN A 22 5.48 -31.32 -17.68
N VAL A 23 5.58 -30.29 -16.83
CA VAL A 23 6.52 -29.19 -17.07
C VAL A 23 7.92 -29.71 -16.79
N THR A 24 8.86 -29.55 -17.72
CA THR A 24 10.26 -29.92 -17.48
C THR A 24 11.07 -28.66 -17.20
N ILE A 25 11.81 -28.65 -16.10
CA ILE A 25 12.64 -27.54 -15.64
C ILE A 25 14.08 -28.02 -15.55
N ASN A 26 14.93 -27.51 -16.43
CA ASN A 26 16.35 -27.83 -16.45
C ASN A 26 17.13 -26.67 -15.81
N VAL A 27 17.80 -26.94 -14.69
CA VAL A 27 18.61 -25.95 -13.95
C VAL A 27 20.09 -26.26 -14.15
N ASP A 28 20.84 -25.29 -14.68
CA ASP A 28 22.29 -25.40 -14.86
C ASP A 28 23.02 -24.76 -13.68
N ALA A 29 23.44 -25.59 -12.72
CA ALA A 29 24.29 -25.16 -11.60
C ALA A 29 25.79 -25.28 -11.88
N SER A 30 26.18 -25.76 -13.06
CA SER A 30 27.59 -25.87 -13.47
C SER A 30 28.17 -24.54 -13.95
N ASN A 31 27.32 -23.61 -14.36
CA ASN A 31 27.70 -22.28 -14.82
C ASN A 31 26.87 -21.17 -14.15
N PRO A 32 27.18 -20.80 -12.89
CA PRO A 32 26.49 -19.72 -12.19
C PRO A 32 26.63 -18.38 -12.91
N GLY A 33 25.52 -17.66 -13.04
CA GLY A 33 25.42 -16.39 -13.75
C GLY A 33 25.75 -15.17 -12.90
N VAL A 34 24.96 -14.12 -13.09
CA VAL A 34 25.16 -12.83 -12.43
C VAL A 34 25.02 -12.94 -10.91
N LYS A 35 25.65 -12.01 -10.20
CA LYS A 35 25.49 -11.90 -8.75
C LYS A 35 24.11 -11.37 -8.43
N VAL A 36 23.50 -11.93 -7.40
CA VAL A 36 22.32 -11.34 -6.78
C VAL A 36 22.77 -10.15 -5.92
N SER A 37 22.11 -9.01 -6.06
CA SER A 37 22.34 -7.84 -5.23
C SER A 37 22.11 -8.19 -3.75
N PRO A 38 23.06 -7.90 -2.86
CA PRO A 38 22.87 -8.10 -1.42
C PRO A 38 21.84 -7.14 -0.82
N ASN A 39 21.39 -6.14 -1.58
CA ASN A 39 20.40 -5.14 -1.19
C ASN A 39 19.03 -5.34 -1.86
N LEU A 40 18.82 -6.46 -2.57
CA LEU A 40 17.70 -6.60 -3.52
C LEU A 40 16.33 -6.32 -2.90
N TYR A 41 16.06 -6.81 -1.70
CA TYR A 41 14.74 -6.67 -1.07
C TYR A 41 14.80 -5.81 0.18
N GLY A 42 14.08 -4.69 0.16
CA GLY A 42 13.86 -3.81 1.30
C GLY A 42 12.38 -3.56 1.54
N ILE A 43 12.10 -2.55 2.35
CA ILE A 43 10.73 -2.08 2.62
C ILE A 43 10.61 -0.58 2.37
N PHE A 44 9.44 -0.16 1.94
CA PHE A 44 9.05 1.24 1.74
C PHE A 44 8.11 1.70 2.84
N PHE A 45 8.41 2.79 3.53
CA PHE A 45 7.56 3.30 4.61
C PHE A 45 7.21 4.77 4.43
N GLU A 46 5.91 5.04 4.46
CA GLU A 46 5.32 6.36 4.66
C GLU A 46 4.15 6.27 5.66
N ASP A 47 3.78 7.38 6.28
CA ASP A 47 2.60 7.43 7.15
C ASP A 47 1.32 7.56 6.31
N ILE A 48 0.87 6.44 5.76
CA ILE A 48 -0.39 6.24 5.03
C ILE A 48 -1.24 5.22 5.79
N ASN A 49 -2.57 5.30 5.70
CA ASN A 49 -3.47 4.29 6.31
C ASN A 49 -3.24 4.04 7.82
N HIS A 50 -2.77 5.07 8.55
CA HIS A 50 -2.33 4.99 9.95
C HIS A 50 -1.08 4.11 10.18
N ALA A 51 -0.19 3.99 9.19
CA ALA A 51 1.01 3.16 9.25
C ALA A 51 1.94 3.54 10.41
N ALA A 52 2.09 4.82 10.73
CA ALA A 52 2.79 5.26 11.94
C ALA A 52 1.79 5.51 13.09
N ASP A 53 1.11 6.67 13.10
CA ASP A 53 0.17 7.03 14.16
C ASP A 53 -1.09 6.17 14.15
N GLY A 54 -1.26 5.38 15.21
CA GLY A 54 -2.29 4.35 15.32
C GLY A 54 -1.90 3.01 14.72
N GLY A 55 -0.66 2.86 14.25
CA GLY A 55 -0.09 1.66 13.66
C GLY A 55 1.23 1.26 14.30
N LEU A 56 2.33 1.36 13.53
CA LEU A 56 3.66 0.91 13.94
C LEU A 56 4.20 1.74 15.13
N TYR A 57 3.85 3.01 15.25
CA TYR A 57 4.16 3.81 16.44
C TYR A 57 3.28 3.39 17.61
N ALA A 58 3.87 3.04 18.76
CA ALA A 58 3.14 2.37 19.83
C ALA A 58 2.29 3.27 20.74
N GLU A 59 2.18 4.58 20.45
CA GLU A 59 1.30 5.48 21.19
C GLU A 59 -0.16 4.99 21.13
N LEU A 60 -0.82 4.94 22.29
CA LEU A 60 -2.20 4.48 22.39
C LEU A 60 -3.21 5.63 22.51
N ILE A 61 -2.76 6.84 22.84
CA ILE A 61 -3.61 8.03 22.94
C ILE A 61 -3.68 8.74 21.59
N SER A 62 -4.84 8.69 20.96
CA SER A 62 -5.12 9.50 19.78
C SER A 62 -5.30 10.97 20.17
N ASN A 63 -4.87 11.89 19.31
CA ASN A 63 -4.94 13.34 19.55
C ASN A 63 -4.31 13.75 20.91
N ARG A 64 -3.12 13.21 21.22
CA ARG A 64 -2.47 13.35 22.54
C ARG A 64 -2.16 14.78 23.00
N SER A 65 -2.00 15.69 22.04
CA SER A 65 -1.69 17.12 22.28
C SER A 65 -2.81 18.07 21.84
N PHE A 66 -4.00 17.54 21.51
CA PHE A 66 -5.18 18.34 21.15
C PHE A 66 -5.03 19.21 19.89
N GLU A 67 -4.17 18.80 18.96
CA GLU A 67 -3.84 19.59 17.77
C GLU A 67 -4.75 19.34 16.56
N ASP A 68 -5.51 18.24 16.56
CA ASP A 68 -6.24 17.72 15.39
C ASP A 68 -7.36 18.63 14.87
N ASP A 69 -8.01 19.41 15.73
CA ASP A 69 -9.13 20.30 15.38
C ASP A 69 -9.05 21.61 16.20
N ASP A 70 -9.54 22.72 15.65
CA ASP A 70 -9.47 24.05 16.28
C ASP A 70 -10.57 24.31 17.32
N LYS A 71 -11.66 23.55 17.27
CA LYS A 71 -12.88 23.76 18.06
C LYS A 71 -13.28 22.51 18.84
N ASN A 72 -13.05 21.34 18.26
CA ASN A 72 -13.45 20.06 18.81
C ASN A 72 -12.26 19.32 19.42
N ILE A 73 -12.54 18.34 20.26
CA ILE A 73 -11.55 17.45 20.86
C ILE A 73 -11.75 16.03 20.33
N PRO A 74 -11.49 15.75 19.04
CA PRO A 74 -11.75 14.44 18.45
C PRO A 74 -11.06 13.34 19.26
N THR A 75 -11.71 12.18 19.35
CA THR A 75 -11.33 11.00 20.19
C THR A 75 -11.41 11.19 21.71
N TRP A 76 -11.60 12.42 22.19
CA TRP A 76 -11.78 12.75 23.59
C TRP A 76 -13.26 13.05 23.93
N LYS A 77 -13.69 12.62 25.12
CA LYS A 77 -15.01 12.93 25.68
C LYS A 77 -14.96 13.12 27.18
N THR A 78 -16.01 13.68 27.76
CA THR A 78 -16.15 13.82 29.21
C THR A 78 -17.30 13.00 29.76
N SER A 79 -17.21 12.62 31.03
CA SER A 79 -18.28 11.99 31.79
C SER A 79 -18.30 12.54 33.21
N ALA A 80 -19.48 12.66 33.83
CA ALA A 80 -19.62 13.14 35.20
C ALA A 80 -20.72 12.35 35.92
N GLN A 81 -20.42 11.88 37.12
CA GLN A 81 -21.42 11.29 38.00
C GLN A 81 -22.38 12.36 38.53
N GLU A 82 -23.53 11.92 39.03
CA GLU A 82 -24.53 12.83 39.60
C GLU A 82 -23.92 13.71 40.71
N GLY A 83 -24.07 15.03 40.57
CA GLY A 83 -23.49 16.01 41.48
C GLY A 83 -22.04 16.41 41.17
N ALA A 84 -21.40 15.85 40.14
CA ALA A 84 -20.12 16.31 39.60
C ALA A 84 -20.31 17.14 38.32
N LYS A 85 -19.33 17.97 37.99
CA LYS A 85 -19.27 18.74 36.74
C LYS A 85 -17.85 18.77 36.18
N ILE A 86 -17.76 18.68 34.85
CA ILE A 86 -16.54 18.90 34.08
C ILE A 86 -16.88 19.70 32.83
N GLN A 87 -16.05 20.69 32.52
CA GLN A 87 -16.13 21.48 31.29
C GLN A 87 -14.76 21.53 30.64
N THR A 88 -14.73 21.38 29.32
CA THR A 88 -13.51 21.40 28.50
C THR A 88 -13.44 22.68 27.69
N GLN A 89 -12.25 23.23 27.53
CA GLN A 89 -11.96 24.35 26.65
C GLN A 89 -10.58 24.17 26.02
N LEU A 90 -10.49 24.21 24.69
CA LEU A 90 -9.21 24.37 24.01
C LEU A 90 -8.68 25.79 24.23
N ILE A 91 -7.44 25.90 24.67
CA ILE A 91 -6.75 27.18 24.87
C ILE A 91 -5.53 27.26 23.95
N ASN A 92 -5.15 28.49 23.57
CA ASN A 92 -3.99 28.78 22.72
C ASN A 92 -3.01 29.77 23.38
N LYS A 93 -3.14 29.99 24.69
CA LYS A 93 -2.29 30.90 25.48
C LYS A 93 -1.77 30.22 26.73
N GLY A 94 -0.53 30.53 27.09
CA GLY A 94 0.13 29.90 28.23
C GLY A 94 0.38 28.41 28.02
N LEU A 95 0.68 28.01 26.78
CA LEU A 95 0.93 26.63 26.38
C LEU A 95 2.20 26.06 27.03
N LEU A 96 2.45 24.77 26.83
CA LEU A 96 3.60 24.08 27.40
C LEU A 96 4.93 24.69 26.93
N ASN A 97 5.02 24.93 25.62
CA ASN A 97 6.16 25.55 24.94
C ASN A 97 5.68 26.19 23.63
N LYS A 98 6.61 26.48 22.70
CA LYS A 98 6.30 27.09 21.39
C LYS A 98 5.91 26.09 20.31
N ALA A 99 6.15 24.79 20.52
CA ALA A 99 5.81 23.74 19.56
C ALA A 99 4.32 23.43 19.59
N GLN A 100 3.71 23.47 20.78
CA GLN A 100 2.28 23.24 20.94
C GLN A 100 1.50 24.48 20.49
N GLY A 101 0.43 24.26 19.74
CA GLY A 101 -0.54 25.27 19.32
C GLY A 101 -1.77 25.33 20.23
N LYS A 102 -2.07 24.23 20.92
CA LYS A 102 -3.26 24.06 21.78
C LYS A 102 -2.91 23.36 23.09
N ALA A 103 -3.82 23.46 24.05
CA ALA A 103 -3.85 22.65 25.27
C ALA A 103 -5.31 22.53 25.75
N LEU A 104 -5.62 21.49 26.53
CA LEU A 104 -6.97 21.27 27.03
C LEU A 104 -7.13 21.76 28.47
N GLN A 105 -7.93 22.80 28.67
CA GLN A 105 -8.34 23.25 30.00
C GLN A 105 -9.61 22.54 30.46
N LEU A 106 -9.54 21.91 31.62
CA LEU A 106 -10.64 21.30 32.37
C LEU A 106 -11.02 22.19 33.55
N THR A 107 -12.30 22.52 33.67
CA THR A 107 -12.89 23.11 34.88
C THR A 107 -13.72 22.05 35.58
N ILE A 108 -13.31 21.66 36.79
CA ILE A 108 -13.83 20.48 37.50
C ILE A 108 -14.47 20.92 38.82
N ALA A 109 -15.64 20.39 39.10
CA ALA A 109 -16.28 20.41 40.41
C ALA A 109 -16.80 19.00 40.72
N ALA A 110 -15.97 18.21 41.40
CA ALA A 110 -16.22 16.83 41.79
C ALA A 110 -15.88 16.63 43.29
N LYS A 111 -16.17 15.43 43.80
CA LYS A 111 -15.85 14.98 45.17
C LYS A 111 -15.55 13.47 45.15
N PRO A 112 -14.93 12.87 46.18
CA PRO A 112 -14.69 11.42 46.22
C PRO A 112 -15.93 10.54 46.01
N ALA A 113 -17.10 11.04 46.40
CA ALA A 113 -18.38 10.35 46.23
C ALA A 113 -19.10 10.63 44.88
N ALA A 114 -18.58 11.54 44.05
CA ALA A 114 -19.13 11.89 42.74
C ALA A 114 -18.00 12.45 41.85
N THR A 115 -17.46 11.60 40.99
CA THR A 115 -16.27 11.89 40.17
C THR A 115 -16.61 12.45 38.79
N ALA A 116 -15.62 13.08 38.16
CA ALA A 116 -15.68 13.49 36.76
C ALA A 116 -14.48 12.96 35.98
N SER A 117 -14.67 12.65 34.70
CA SER A 117 -13.71 11.93 33.87
C SER A 117 -13.47 12.62 32.53
N LEU A 118 -12.22 12.61 32.08
CA LEU A 118 -11.81 12.83 30.69
C LEU A 118 -11.41 11.47 30.11
N ILE A 119 -11.96 11.11 28.95
CA ILE A 119 -11.84 9.78 28.35
C ILE A 119 -11.28 9.91 26.94
N ASN A 120 -10.30 9.08 26.57
CA ASN A 120 -9.78 8.94 25.22
C ASN A 120 -10.08 7.52 24.70
N GLU A 121 -10.59 7.41 23.47
CA GLU A 121 -10.91 6.12 22.87
C GLU A 121 -9.70 5.38 22.27
N GLY A 122 -8.55 6.05 22.16
CA GLY A 122 -7.38 5.58 21.43
C GLY A 122 -7.62 5.57 19.92
N PHE A 123 -6.86 4.74 19.20
CA PHE A 123 -7.03 4.52 17.77
C PHE A 123 -8.07 3.41 17.53
N TRP A 124 -9.35 3.76 17.61
CA TRP A 124 -10.52 2.84 17.58
C TRP A 124 -10.50 1.75 18.66
N GLY A 125 -9.84 2.03 19.77
CA GLY A 125 -9.70 1.14 20.90
C GLY A 125 -8.26 1.07 21.41
N ILE A 126 -8.12 0.87 22.71
CA ILE A 126 -6.85 0.53 23.35
C ILE A 126 -6.91 -0.95 23.71
N ASN A 127 -5.96 -1.74 23.22
CA ASN A 127 -5.88 -3.16 23.54
C ASN A 127 -5.33 -3.36 24.96
N ALA A 128 -6.25 -3.47 25.93
CA ALA A 128 -5.96 -3.91 27.28
C ALA A 128 -5.63 -5.40 27.28
N VAL A 129 -4.46 -5.77 27.81
CA VAL A 129 -3.98 -7.15 27.87
C VAL A 129 -3.64 -7.52 29.31
N GLN A 130 -4.26 -8.56 29.83
CA GLN A 130 -4.06 -9.06 31.18
C GLN A 130 -2.57 -9.27 31.48
N GLY A 131 -2.11 -8.70 32.59
CA GLY A 131 -0.72 -8.73 33.04
C GLY A 131 0.20 -7.71 32.36
N ARG A 132 -0.24 -7.01 31.31
CA ARG A 132 0.55 -5.99 30.64
C ARG A 132 0.55 -4.69 31.44
N THR A 133 1.74 -4.14 31.66
CA THR A 133 1.93 -2.81 32.22
C THR A 133 2.06 -1.77 31.11
N TYR A 134 1.38 -0.64 31.29
CA TYR A 134 1.37 0.51 30.40
C TYR A 134 2.00 1.71 31.10
N LYS A 135 2.85 2.46 30.38
CA LYS A 135 3.51 3.66 30.89
C LYS A 135 2.69 4.89 30.49
N LEU A 136 2.14 5.58 31.47
CA LEU A 136 1.42 6.84 31.31
C LEU A 136 2.38 8.01 31.56
N SER A 137 2.30 9.04 30.71
CA SER A 137 2.79 10.37 31.03
C SER A 137 1.83 11.45 30.58
N PHE A 138 1.85 12.61 31.24
CA PHE A 138 1.12 13.80 30.79
C PHE A 138 1.71 15.06 31.40
N TRP A 139 1.57 16.19 30.71
CA TRP A 139 1.89 17.50 31.26
C TRP A 139 0.64 18.14 31.85
N ALA A 140 0.77 18.71 33.05
CA ALA A 140 -0.33 19.46 33.66
C ALA A 140 0.12 20.70 34.42
N LYS A 141 -0.76 21.70 34.44
CA LYS A 141 -0.71 22.85 35.38
C LYS A 141 -2.13 23.25 35.80
N GLY A 142 -2.25 24.10 36.81
CA GLY A 142 -3.54 24.67 37.22
C GLY A 142 -3.65 24.95 38.71
N SER A 143 -4.88 24.88 39.20
CA SER A 143 -5.27 25.19 40.58
C SER A 143 -6.06 24.06 41.26
N TYR A 144 -6.19 22.92 40.58
CA TYR A 144 -6.96 21.77 41.03
C TYR A 144 -6.56 21.25 42.42
N LYS A 145 -7.57 20.92 43.23
CA LYS A 145 -7.46 20.33 44.56
C LYS A 145 -8.34 19.08 44.62
N GLY A 146 -7.70 17.92 44.59
CA GLY A 146 -8.30 16.60 44.60
C GLY A 146 -7.25 15.53 44.26
N GLY A 147 -7.64 14.28 44.32
CA GLY A 147 -6.93 13.15 43.75
C GLY A 147 -7.25 12.97 42.26
N LEU A 148 -6.26 12.43 41.54
CA LEU A 148 -6.44 11.99 40.16
C LEU A 148 -6.17 10.49 40.08
N LYS A 149 -6.92 9.79 39.25
CA LYS A 149 -6.67 8.39 38.90
C LYS A 149 -6.61 8.24 37.40
N ALA A 150 -5.78 7.33 36.93
CA ALA A 150 -5.80 6.87 35.55
C ALA A 150 -6.36 5.45 35.51
N ARG A 151 -7.15 5.16 34.47
CA ARG A 151 -7.79 3.86 34.26
C ARG A 151 -7.76 3.44 32.81
N LEU A 152 -7.86 2.13 32.61
CA LEU A 152 -8.36 1.54 31.37
C LEU A 152 -9.74 0.96 31.65
N THR A 153 -10.75 1.34 30.90
CA THR A 153 -12.14 0.89 31.09
C THR A 153 -12.74 0.39 29.79
N ASN A 154 -13.87 -0.33 29.86
CA ASN A 154 -14.69 -0.54 28.66
C ASN A 154 -15.37 0.78 28.24
N ALA A 155 -16.02 0.77 27.07
CA ALA A 155 -16.71 1.95 26.54
C ALA A 155 -17.85 2.50 27.42
N LYS A 156 -18.44 1.66 28.29
CA LYS A 156 -19.49 2.06 29.24
C LYS A 156 -18.95 2.66 30.54
N GLY A 157 -17.67 2.42 30.86
CA GLY A 157 -17.04 2.82 32.11
C GLY A 157 -17.44 1.97 33.34
N ASP A 158 -18.22 0.90 33.16
CA ASP A 158 -18.68 0.03 34.25
C ASP A 158 -17.72 -1.14 34.54
N LYS A 159 -16.75 -1.39 33.65
CA LYS A 159 -15.68 -2.37 33.83
C LYS A 159 -14.32 -1.71 33.74
N VAL A 160 -13.50 -1.90 34.79
CA VAL A 160 -12.14 -1.36 34.90
C VAL A 160 -11.12 -2.48 34.71
N TYR A 161 -10.25 -2.33 33.72
CA TYR A 161 -9.18 -3.26 33.37
C TYR A 161 -7.88 -2.92 34.09
N ALA A 162 -7.58 -1.64 34.28
CA ALA A 162 -6.41 -1.17 35.02
C ALA A 162 -6.79 0.10 35.78
N GLU A 163 -6.22 0.32 36.96
CA GLU A 163 -6.37 1.56 37.73
C GLU A 163 -5.05 1.87 38.45
N THR A 164 -4.68 3.14 38.48
CA THR A 164 -3.63 3.64 39.36
C THR A 164 -3.99 5.03 39.90
N SER A 165 -3.62 5.30 41.15
CA SER A 165 -3.73 6.64 41.72
C SER A 165 -2.52 7.47 41.30
N LEU A 166 -2.77 8.68 40.79
CA LEU A 166 -1.72 9.58 40.33
C LEU A 166 -1.24 10.43 41.49
N ASN A 167 0.07 10.42 41.77
CA ASN A 167 0.68 11.34 42.75
C ASN A 167 0.85 12.76 42.15
N ALA A 168 -0.21 13.28 41.53
CA ALA A 168 -0.19 14.52 40.78
C ALA A 168 -0.66 15.70 41.66
N LYS A 169 0.30 16.49 42.14
CA LYS A 169 0.01 17.76 42.83
C LYS A 169 -0.02 18.91 41.83
N VAL A 170 -1.13 19.06 41.12
CA VAL A 170 -1.30 20.07 40.07
C VAL A 170 -1.03 21.48 40.63
N GLY A 171 0.06 22.09 40.17
CA GLY A 171 0.51 23.43 40.53
C GLY A 171 0.44 24.42 39.37
N LYS A 172 0.80 25.68 39.61
CA LYS A 172 0.70 26.75 38.58
C LYS A 172 1.68 26.60 37.41
N LYS A 173 2.76 25.83 37.58
CA LYS A 173 3.78 25.57 36.56
C LYS A 173 3.46 24.26 35.84
N TRP A 174 3.79 24.19 34.56
CA TRP A 174 3.78 22.92 33.83
C TRP A 174 4.71 21.92 34.52
N THR A 175 4.22 20.70 34.71
CA THR A 175 4.97 19.59 35.31
C THR A 175 4.56 18.32 34.60
N LYS A 176 5.55 17.50 34.24
CA LYS A 176 5.33 16.16 33.69
C LYS A 176 5.04 15.21 34.84
N TYR A 177 3.95 14.46 34.72
CA TYR A 177 3.57 13.40 35.64
C TYR A 177 3.68 12.07 34.93
N THR A 178 4.05 11.03 35.66
CA THR A 178 4.16 9.67 35.15
C THR A 178 3.49 8.68 36.09
N ALA A 179 3.00 7.57 35.53
CA ALA A 179 2.46 6.45 36.29
C ALA A 179 2.51 5.17 35.46
N GLU A 180 2.31 4.04 36.13
CA GLU A 180 2.16 2.74 35.48
C GLU A 180 0.78 2.17 35.80
N LEU A 181 0.17 1.51 34.80
CA LEU A 181 -1.10 0.81 34.92
C LEU A 181 -0.90 -0.63 34.48
N THR A 182 -1.23 -1.62 35.30
CA THR A 182 -1.20 -3.03 34.91
C THR A 182 -2.61 -3.54 34.70
N ALA A 183 -2.92 -4.01 33.49
CA ALA A 183 -4.24 -4.53 33.17
C ALA A 183 -4.47 -5.91 33.81
N ASN A 184 -5.69 -6.16 34.30
CA ASN A 184 -6.09 -7.40 34.98
C ASN A 184 -6.97 -8.32 34.13
N ALA A 185 -7.38 -7.87 32.94
CA ALA A 185 -8.19 -8.61 31.98
C ALA A 185 -7.98 -8.05 30.56
N ASN A 186 -8.44 -8.79 29.55
CA ASN A 186 -8.33 -8.41 28.15
C ASN A 186 -9.55 -7.61 27.66
N ASP A 187 -9.31 -6.58 26.83
CA ASP A 187 -10.31 -5.91 25.99
C ASP A 187 -9.63 -5.13 24.86
N ALA A 188 -9.96 -5.46 23.61
CA ALA A 188 -9.44 -4.80 22.42
C ALA A 188 -9.93 -3.34 22.25
N LYS A 189 -11.06 -3.01 22.88
CA LYS A 189 -11.76 -1.73 22.77
C LYS A 189 -11.79 -0.97 24.09
N ALA A 190 -10.79 -1.17 24.95
CA ALA A 190 -10.68 -0.37 26.16
C ALA A 190 -10.46 1.11 25.82
N GLN A 191 -10.76 1.98 26.77
CA GLN A 191 -10.58 3.42 26.68
C GLN A 191 -9.71 3.89 27.84
N PHE A 192 -8.89 4.89 27.61
CA PHE A 192 -8.15 5.57 28.68
C PHE A 192 -9.10 6.54 29.40
N GLU A 193 -9.09 6.53 30.73
CA GLU A 193 -9.90 7.41 31.56
C GLU A 193 -9.03 8.10 32.62
N LEU A 194 -9.04 9.44 32.64
CA LEU A 194 -8.49 10.26 33.72
C LEU A 194 -9.63 10.74 34.62
N VAL A 195 -9.68 10.23 35.85
CA VAL A 195 -10.73 10.49 36.84
C VAL A 195 -10.28 11.53 37.85
N ALA A 196 -11.14 12.51 38.13
CA ALA A 196 -10.94 13.58 39.08
C ALA A 196 -12.02 13.55 40.17
N ASP A 197 -11.60 13.72 41.43
CA ASP A 197 -12.48 13.62 42.63
C ASP A 197 -12.51 14.89 43.49
N GLY A 198 -12.23 16.04 42.89
CA GLY A 198 -12.05 17.31 43.57
C GLY A 198 -12.41 18.51 42.69
N LYS A 199 -11.92 19.70 43.04
CA LYS A 199 -12.34 20.95 42.40
C LYS A 199 -11.19 21.84 41.94
N GLY A 200 -11.44 22.61 40.89
CA GLY A 200 -10.51 23.60 40.34
C GLY A 200 -10.22 23.35 38.86
N THR A 201 -9.13 23.92 38.38
CA THR A 201 -8.76 23.87 36.96
C THR A 201 -7.51 23.03 36.75
N ILE A 202 -7.52 22.21 35.70
CA ILE A 202 -6.35 21.49 35.17
C ILE A 202 -6.21 21.88 33.71
N VAL A 203 -5.04 22.33 33.28
CA VAL A 203 -4.66 22.42 31.87
C VAL A 203 -3.77 21.23 31.59
N LEU A 204 -4.15 20.43 30.60
CA LEU A 204 -3.46 19.22 30.17
C LEU A 204 -2.83 19.43 28.79
N ASP A 205 -1.71 18.76 28.58
CA ASP A 205 -1.03 18.70 27.29
C ASP A 205 -0.22 17.39 27.19
N VAL A 206 0.01 16.91 25.96
CA VAL A 206 0.83 15.73 25.63
C VAL A 206 0.56 14.53 26.55
N ILE A 207 -0.67 14.02 26.53
CA ILE A 207 -1.06 12.82 27.30
C ILE A 207 -0.67 11.57 26.50
N SER A 208 0.24 10.76 27.02
CA SER A 208 0.81 9.62 26.31
C SER A 208 0.67 8.33 27.11
N LEU A 209 0.28 7.24 26.44
CA LEU A 209 0.18 5.91 27.04
C LEU A 209 0.84 4.89 26.13
N PHE A 210 1.93 4.28 26.60
CA PHE A 210 2.68 3.28 25.84
C PHE A 210 2.53 1.87 26.44
N PRO A 211 2.31 0.83 25.60
CA PRO A 211 2.54 -0.56 25.98
C PRO A 211 4.06 -0.86 25.95
N PRO A 212 4.49 -2.10 26.28
CA PRO A 212 5.83 -2.55 25.94
C PRO A 212 6.07 -2.46 24.43
N THR A 213 7.26 -2.00 24.05
CA THR A 213 7.64 -1.71 22.66
C THR A 213 8.62 -2.72 22.10
N PHE A 214 8.71 -2.79 20.77
CA PHE A 214 9.69 -3.62 20.07
C PHE A 214 11.11 -3.25 20.54
N LYS A 215 11.91 -4.27 20.86
CA LYS A 215 13.26 -4.13 21.42
C LYS A 215 13.34 -3.26 22.69
N ASN A 216 12.22 -3.00 23.36
CA ASN A 216 12.10 -2.13 24.53
C ASN A 216 12.60 -0.68 24.29
N ARG A 217 12.49 -0.17 23.06
CA ARG A 217 12.83 1.23 22.74
C ARG A 217 11.83 2.18 23.42
N GLU A 218 12.31 3.18 24.16
CA GLU A 218 11.46 4.29 24.60
C GLU A 218 10.92 5.03 23.35
N ASN A 219 9.69 5.54 23.40
CA ASN A 219 9.02 6.11 22.23
C ASN A 219 8.96 5.14 21.02
N GLY A 220 8.99 3.84 21.30
CA GLY A 220 9.26 2.81 20.30
C GLY A 220 8.03 2.28 19.56
N LEU A 221 8.24 1.13 18.92
CA LEU A 221 7.30 0.59 17.94
C LEU A 221 6.43 -0.53 18.51
N ARG A 222 5.27 -0.73 17.90
CA ARG A 222 4.31 -1.77 18.25
C ARG A 222 4.91 -3.16 17.92
N PRO A 223 5.09 -4.06 18.90
CA PRO A 223 5.89 -5.28 18.71
C PRO A 223 5.39 -6.24 17.62
N ASP A 224 4.08 -6.44 17.49
CA ASP A 224 3.48 -7.38 16.54
C ASP A 224 3.67 -6.92 15.08
N LEU A 225 3.48 -5.62 14.80
CA LEU A 225 3.74 -5.02 13.48
C LEU A 225 5.24 -5.02 13.15
N ALA A 226 6.08 -4.57 14.08
CA ALA A 226 7.52 -4.56 13.89
C ALA A 226 8.10 -5.97 13.67
N GLN A 227 7.55 -6.99 14.33
CA GLN A 227 7.97 -8.37 14.16
C GLN A 227 7.67 -8.89 12.74
N LEU A 228 6.55 -8.51 12.14
CA LEU A 228 6.26 -8.90 10.75
C LEU A 228 7.27 -8.31 9.77
N LEU A 229 7.70 -7.05 9.97
CA LEU A 229 8.79 -6.45 9.19
C LEU A 229 10.13 -7.15 9.43
N TYR A 230 10.46 -7.43 10.70
CA TYR A 230 11.69 -8.14 11.07
C TYR A 230 11.80 -9.49 10.38
N ASN A 231 10.70 -10.23 10.27
CA ASN A 231 10.67 -11.55 9.65
C ASN A 231 10.96 -11.52 8.14
N ILE A 232 10.76 -10.38 7.45
CA ILE A 232 11.11 -10.21 6.03
C ILE A 232 12.65 -10.18 5.86
N HIS A 233 13.40 -9.81 6.91
CA HIS A 233 14.83 -9.54 6.87
C HIS A 233 15.24 -8.52 5.77
N PRO A 234 14.57 -7.35 5.73
CA PRO A 234 14.81 -6.35 4.69
C PRO A 234 16.25 -5.85 4.74
N LYS A 235 16.79 -5.48 3.57
CA LYS A 235 18.15 -4.97 3.43
C LYS A 235 18.23 -3.46 3.57
N PHE A 236 17.13 -2.77 3.31
CA PHE A 236 17.00 -1.34 3.48
C PHE A 236 15.57 -0.96 3.90
N VAL A 237 15.43 0.25 4.45
CA VAL A 237 14.16 0.91 4.75
C VAL A 237 14.16 2.24 4.01
N ARG A 238 13.31 2.39 2.98
CA ARG A 238 13.03 3.68 2.32
C ARG A 238 12.05 4.47 3.18
N PHE A 239 12.42 5.67 3.59
CA PHE A 239 11.61 6.54 4.45
C PHE A 239 11.97 8.02 4.24
N PRO A 240 11.13 8.97 4.65
CA PRO A 240 9.76 8.80 5.15
C PRO A 240 8.75 8.74 3.98
N GLY A 241 9.22 8.26 2.81
CA GLY A 241 8.84 8.63 1.45
C GLY A 241 7.38 8.56 1.05
N GLY A 242 7.18 8.32 -0.25
CA GLY A 242 5.94 8.58 -0.94
C GLY A 242 5.52 10.04 -0.81
N CYS A 243 4.25 10.28 -1.04
CA CYS A 243 3.66 11.61 -0.98
C CYS A 243 3.84 12.30 0.39
N TYR A 244 4.06 11.54 1.48
CA TYR A 244 4.24 12.07 2.83
C TYR A 244 5.47 12.99 2.98
N VAL A 245 6.58 12.70 2.30
CA VAL A 245 7.78 13.57 2.34
C VAL A 245 7.52 14.93 1.67
N GLU A 246 6.64 14.95 0.69
CA GLU A 246 6.32 16.12 -0.13
C GLU A 246 5.26 16.99 0.52
N GLY A 247 4.24 16.37 1.10
CA GLY A 247 3.05 17.06 1.60
C GLY A 247 2.14 17.55 0.47
N GLN A 248 1.03 18.18 0.87
CA GLN A 248 0.01 18.69 -0.05
C GLN A 248 -0.48 20.07 0.38
N GLU A 249 -0.89 20.89 -0.59
CA GLU A 249 -1.41 22.27 -0.49
C GLU A 249 -0.42 23.33 0.02
N SER A 250 0.49 22.98 0.93
CA SER A 250 1.43 23.90 1.56
C SER A 250 2.73 23.19 1.90
N PRO A 251 3.90 23.88 1.80
CA PRO A 251 5.17 23.31 2.24
C PRO A 251 5.19 23.01 3.75
N GLU A 252 4.33 23.64 4.57
CA GLU A 252 4.21 23.34 6.00
C GLU A 252 3.59 21.97 6.29
N ASN A 253 2.96 21.34 5.30
CA ASN A 253 2.40 19.99 5.41
C ASN A 253 3.39 18.90 4.94
N ALA A 254 4.60 19.27 4.51
CA ALA A 254 5.67 18.33 4.20
C ALA A 254 6.30 17.76 5.48
N PHE A 255 6.99 16.64 5.37
CA PHE A 255 7.83 16.12 6.45
C PHE A 255 9.08 16.99 6.63
N HIS A 256 9.19 17.68 7.77
CA HIS A 256 10.35 18.49 8.15
C HIS A 256 11.14 17.80 9.25
N TRP A 257 12.23 17.11 8.92
CA TRP A 257 12.86 16.15 9.84
C TRP A 257 13.29 16.80 11.18
N GLU A 258 13.75 18.04 11.17
CA GLU A 258 14.18 18.79 12.37
C GLU A 258 13.03 18.98 13.38
N LYS A 259 11.78 19.03 12.90
CA LYS A 259 10.57 19.16 13.74
C LYS A 259 10.16 17.83 14.38
N THR A 260 10.81 16.73 14.00
CA THR A 260 10.41 15.36 14.39
C THR A 260 11.39 14.68 15.36
N ILE A 261 12.45 15.37 15.79
CA ILE A 261 13.46 14.84 16.72
C ILE A 261 13.33 15.44 18.13
N GLY A 262 14.01 14.86 19.11
CA GLY A 262 13.99 15.33 20.50
C GLY A 262 12.71 14.94 21.26
N PRO A 263 12.44 15.55 22.43
CA PRO A 263 11.29 15.22 23.26
C PRO A 263 9.95 15.41 22.51
N ILE A 264 9.02 14.47 22.65
CA ILE A 264 7.73 14.50 21.94
C ILE A 264 6.90 15.76 22.24
N GLU A 265 7.04 16.34 23.43
CA GLU A 265 6.39 17.59 23.80
C GLU A 265 6.94 18.82 23.07
N GLU A 266 8.10 18.70 22.43
CA GLU A 266 8.72 19.75 21.61
C GLU A 266 8.49 19.52 20.10
N ARG A 267 7.76 18.45 19.73
CA ARG A 267 7.39 18.15 18.35
C ARG A 267 6.00 18.73 18.05
N PRO A 268 5.84 19.61 17.05
CA PRO A 268 4.56 20.23 16.74
C PRO A 268 3.57 19.30 16.04
N GLY A 269 4.05 18.24 15.36
CA GLY A 269 3.25 17.48 14.40
C GLY A 269 2.88 18.32 13.17
N HIS A 270 2.24 17.70 12.19
CA HIS A 270 1.75 18.41 11.01
C HIS A 270 0.51 17.73 10.40
N LYS A 271 -0.18 18.42 9.50
CA LYS A 271 -1.32 17.84 8.78
C LYS A 271 -0.79 17.01 7.63
N ASN A 272 -1.07 15.71 7.67
CA ASN A 272 -0.84 14.81 6.54
C ASN A 272 -2.05 14.91 5.60
N VAL A 273 -2.05 15.96 4.77
CA VAL A 273 -3.19 16.28 3.90
C VAL A 273 -3.38 15.21 2.82
N ASN A 274 -2.29 14.63 2.30
CA ASN A 274 -2.30 13.53 1.34
C ASN A 274 -3.19 12.37 1.83
N TRP A 275 -3.06 12.01 3.12
CA TRP A 275 -3.75 10.88 3.72
C TRP A 275 -4.86 11.26 4.70
N ARG A 276 -5.21 12.56 4.77
CA ARG A 276 -6.38 13.15 5.46
C ARG A 276 -6.46 12.87 6.97
N TYR A 277 -5.31 12.83 7.65
CA TYR A 277 -5.24 12.87 9.12
C TYR A 277 -4.09 13.77 9.59
N ARG A 278 -4.02 14.04 10.89
CA ARG A 278 -2.90 14.74 11.50
C ARG A 278 -1.90 13.70 12.02
N THR A 279 -0.62 13.92 11.75
CA THR A 279 0.48 13.18 12.39
C THR A 279 1.01 13.96 13.58
N SER A 280 1.36 13.23 14.62
CA SER A 280 1.99 13.72 15.84
C SER A 280 3.50 13.92 15.68
N ASP A 281 4.09 13.41 14.58
CA ASP A 281 5.55 13.26 14.40
C ASP A 281 6.23 12.53 15.58
N GLY A 282 5.46 11.70 16.29
CA GLY A 282 5.97 10.87 17.38
C GLY A 282 6.90 9.76 16.92
N MET A 283 6.63 9.20 15.74
CA MET A 283 7.60 8.43 14.96
C MET A 283 8.27 9.37 13.96
N GLY A 284 9.38 9.97 14.39
CA GLY A 284 10.14 10.94 13.62
C GLY A 284 11.43 10.37 13.05
N PHE A 285 12.33 11.27 12.63
CA PHE A 285 13.58 10.90 11.96
C PHE A 285 14.44 9.92 12.78
N ASP A 286 14.54 10.13 14.10
CA ASP A 286 15.25 9.20 15.00
C ASP A 286 14.61 7.81 14.99
N GLU A 287 13.28 7.74 15.10
CA GLU A 287 12.56 6.46 15.17
C GLU A 287 12.61 5.69 13.84
N TYR A 288 12.66 6.37 12.69
CA TYR A 288 12.90 5.74 11.38
C TYR A 288 14.30 5.16 11.25
N LEU A 289 15.32 5.91 11.65
CA LEU A 289 16.71 5.42 11.64
C LEU A 289 16.89 4.26 12.62
N GLN A 290 16.23 4.34 13.78
CA GLN A 290 16.23 3.29 14.78
C GLN A 290 15.50 2.02 14.29
N LEU A 291 14.41 2.18 13.53
CA LEU A 291 13.73 1.06 12.86
C LEU A 291 14.68 0.33 11.92
N ALA A 292 15.44 1.06 11.08
CA ALA A 292 16.41 0.44 10.19
C ALA A 292 17.47 -0.37 10.97
N GLU A 293 18.02 0.20 12.04
CA GLU A 293 18.96 -0.50 12.93
C GLU A 293 18.34 -1.76 13.56
N ASP A 294 17.12 -1.67 14.10
CA ASP A 294 16.44 -2.78 14.78
C ASP A 294 16.04 -3.91 13.81
N LEU A 295 15.84 -3.60 12.54
CA LEU A 295 15.63 -4.55 11.44
C LEU A 295 16.94 -5.09 10.84
N ASN A 296 18.10 -4.57 11.25
CA ASN A 296 19.40 -4.83 10.63
C ASN A 296 19.38 -4.52 9.11
N ALA A 297 18.81 -3.38 8.78
CA ALA A 297 18.64 -2.84 7.44
C ALA A 297 19.34 -1.48 7.31
N LYS A 298 19.68 -1.08 6.08
CA LYS A 298 20.23 0.24 5.80
C LYS A 298 19.12 1.31 5.73
N PRO A 299 19.30 2.49 6.32
CA PRO A 299 18.38 3.59 6.06
C PRO A 299 18.60 4.16 4.65
N LEU A 300 17.53 4.23 3.87
CA LEU A 300 17.44 4.95 2.59
C LEU A 300 16.54 6.16 2.83
N TYR A 301 17.13 7.36 2.80
CA TYR A 301 16.41 8.60 3.09
C TYR A 301 15.91 9.24 1.80
N VAL A 302 14.62 9.58 1.75
CA VAL A 302 14.01 10.37 0.68
C VAL A 302 13.97 11.82 1.11
N VAL A 303 14.45 12.74 0.26
CA VAL A 303 14.44 14.17 0.55
C VAL A 303 13.52 14.94 -0.37
N ASN A 304 12.77 15.90 0.19
CA ASN A 304 11.97 16.83 -0.58
C ASN A 304 12.86 17.84 -1.34
N VAL A 305 12.63 17.99 -2.63
CA VAL A 305 13.37 18.90 -3.54
C VAL A 305 12.73 20.28 -3.69
N GLY A 306 11.90 20.67 -2.73
CA GLY A 306 11.11 21.89 -2.72
C GLY A 306 9.84 21.81 -3.58
N LEU A 307 9.24 20.62 -3.65
CA LEU A 307 7.99 20.33 -4.34
C LEU A 307 6.97 19.74 -3.35
N TRP A 308 5.69 20.06 -3.55
CA TRP A 308 4.57 19.47 -2.82
C TRP A 308 3.37 19.35 -3.75
N HIS A 309 2.38 18.53 -3.39
CA HIS A 309 1.17 18.40 -4.18
C HIS A 309 0.42 19.74 -4.19
N GLY A 310 0.43 20.42 -5.34
CA GLY A 310 -0.22 21.72 -5.52
C GLY A 310 0.70 22.94 -5.36
N GLY A 311 2.02 22.79 -5.30
CA GLY A 311 2.93 23.93 -5.36
C GLY A 311 4.43 23.59 -5.37
N MET A 312 5.24 24.63 -5.43
CA MET A 312 6.69 24.52 -5.51
C MET A 312 7.39 25.73 -4.91
N THR A 313 8.60 25.51 -4.39
CA THR A 313 9.58 26.58 -4.17
C THR A 313 10.26 26.88 -5.51
N PRO A 314 10.38 28.13 -5.97
CA PRO A 314 11.13 28.46 -7.18
C PRO A 314 12.54 27.87 -7.15
N VAL A 315 13.00 27.33 -8.28
CA VAL A 315 14.27 26.57 -8.38
C VAL A 315 15.48 27.36 -7.85
N ASP A 316 15.54 28.67 -8.10
CA ASP A 316 16.62 29.55 -7.61
C ASP A 316 16.55 29.85 -6.10
N SER A 317 15.50 29.41 -5.42
CA SER A 317 15.24 29.63 -3.99
C SER A 317 15.20 28.33 -3.18
N ILE A 318 15.65 27.19 -3.74
CA ILE A 318 15.58 25.88 -3.07
C ILE A 318 16.69 25.65 -2.04
N GLN A 319 17.58 26.61 -1.79
CA GLN A 319 18.69 26.46 -0.86
C GLN A 319 18.26 25.97 0.54
N PRO A 320 17.15 26.45 1.14
CA PRO A 320 16.70 25.93 2.44
C PRO A 320 16.42 24.42 2.44
N TRP A 321 15.92 23.87 1.33
CA TRP A 321 15.66 22.43 1.19
C TRP A 321 16.97 21.62 1.05
N ILE A 322 17.97 22.20 0.37
CA ILE A 322 19.32 21.63 0.31
C ILE A 322 19.95 21.65 1.71
N ASP A 323 19.84 22.76 2.43
CA ASP A 323 20.38 22.88 3.79
C ASP A 323 19.71 21.87 4.73
N GLU A 324 18.39 21.70 4.65
CA GLU A 324 17.66 20.69 5.41
C GLU A 324 18.17 19.27 5.14
N CYS A 325 18.39 18.91 3.87
CA CYS A 325 19.01 17.66 3.46
C CYS A 325 20.39 17.46 4.11
N MET A 326 21.27 18.46 3.99
CA MET A 326 22.63 18.39 4.50
C MET A 326 22.68 18.31 6.02
N ASN A 327 21.72 18.96 6.69
CA ASN A 327 21.56 18.89 8.14
C ASN A 327 21.08 17.50 8.59
N ALA A 328 20.12 16.89 7.88
CA ALA A 328 19.66 15.51 8.12
C ALA A 328 20.81 14.51 7.98
N LEU A 329 21.61 14.65 6.93
CA LEU A 329 22.79 13.81 6.71
C LEU A 329 23.87 14.04 7.79
N GLU A 330 24.10 15.27 8.24
CA GLU A 330 25.03 15.52 9.34
C GLU A 330 24.51 14.97 10.68
N TYR A 331 23.19 15.01 10.89
CA TYR A 331 22.55 14.39 12.05
C TYR A 331 22.77 12.88 12.06
N ALA A 332 22.50 12.20 10.93
CA ALA A 332 22.63 10.75 10.85
C ALA A 332 24.10 10.28 10.83
N ASN A 333 24.99 10.99 10.13
CA ASN A 333 26.34 10.49 9.80
C ASN A 333 27.47 11.26 10.49
N GLY A 334 27.21 12.47 11.01
CA GLY A 334 28.24 13.35 11.56
C GLY A 334 28.83 12.84 12.88
N PRO A 335 30.08 13.22 13.20
CA PRO A 335 30.68 12.93 14.50
C PRO A 335 29.97 13.70 15.61
N VAL A 336 30.05 13.23 16.85
CA VAL A 336 29.46 13.90 18.02
C VAL A 336 30.01 15.31 18.29
N THR A 337 31.06 15.74 17.57
CA THR A 337 31.63 17.09 17.62
C THR A 337 31.01 18.06 16.61
N SER A 338 30.23 17.57 15.63
CA SER A 338 29.48 18.44 14.71
C SER A 338 28.19 18.94 15.37
N LYS A 339 27.56 19.97 14.80
CA LYS A 339 26.33 20.55 15.34
C LYS A 339 25.24 19.49 15.46
N TYR A 340 24.94 18.80 14.36
CA TYR A 340 23.85 17.82 14.34
C TYR A 340 24.24 16.45 14.88
N GLY A 341 25.52 16.05 14.80
CA GLY A 341 26.00 14.83 15.46
C GLY A 341 25.97 14.93 16.98
N ALA A 342 26.27 16.12 17.54
CA ALA A 342 26.08 16.39 18.97
C ALA A 342 24.60 16.35 19.39
N LEU A 343 23.70 16.82 18.51
CA LEU A 343 22.26 16.76 18.75
C LEU A 343 21.76 15.31 18.77
N ARG A 344 22.20 14.47 17.82
CA ARG A 344 21.92 13.02 17.80
C ARG A 344 22.37 12.35 19.10
N ALA A 345 23.61 12.62 19.53
CA ALA A 345 24.14 12.11 20.79
C ALA A 345 23.32 12.56 22.00
N LYS A 346 22.88 13.83 22.03
CA LYS A 346 22.01 14.37 23.09
C LYS A 346 20.64 13.71 23.10
N ASN A 347 20.11 13.35 21.93
CA ASN A 347 18.84 12.63 21.78
C ASN A 347 18.95 11.14 22.14
N GLY A 348 20.13 10.65 22.52
CA GLY A 348 20.32 9.32 23.09
C GLY A 348 21.05 8.34 22.17
N HIS A 349 21.48 8.77 20.98
CA HIS A 349 22.19 7.90 20.03
C HIS A 349 23.53 8.53 19.59
N PRO A 350 24.65 8.27 20.30
CA PRO A 350 25.93 8.89 19.97
C PRO A 350 26.59 8.32 18.71
N GLU A 351 26.28 7.09 18.31
CA GLU A 351 26.88 6.46 17.14
C GLU A 351 26.20 6.95 15.84
N PRO A 352 26.91 7.05 14.71
CA PRO A 352 26.28 7.36 13.44
C PRO A 352 25.31 6.24 12.99
N TYR A 353 24.15 6.62 12.46
CA TYR A 353 23.20 5.68 11.85
C TYR A 353 23.62 5.23 10.44
N ASN A 354 24.53 5.96 9.79
CA ASN A 354 25.15 5.62 8.51
C ASN A 354 24.13 5.48 7.35
N ILE A 355 23.48 6.59 6.99
CA ILE A 355 22.74 6.72 5.72
C ILE A 355 23.76 6.62 4.58
N GLU A 356 23.58 5.60 3.74
CA GLU A 356 24.38 5.34 2.53
C GLU A 356 23.61 5.59 1.23
N TYR A 357 22.27 5.58 1.29
CA TYR A 357 21.39 5.78 0.14
C TYR A 357 20.51 7.01 0.36
N LEU A 358 20.51 7.91 -0.62
CA LEU A 358 19.68 9.11 -0.64
C LEU A 358 18.90 9.16 -1.96
N GLU A 359 17.58 9.22 -1.85
CA GLU A 359 16.70 9.51 -2.97
C GLU A 359 16.36 11.00 -2.99
N ILE A 360 16.59 11.62 -4.15
CA ILE A 360 16.44 13.06 -4.33
C ILE A 360 15.11 13.32 -5.04
N GLY A 361 14.09 13.63 -4.25
CA GLY A 361 12.70 13.76 -4.70
C GLY A 361 11.91 12.46 -4.56
N ASN A 362 10.61 12.55 -4.78
CA ASN A 362 9.69 11.42 -4.88
C ASN A 362 8.76 11.67 -6.07
N GLU A 363 8.69 10.74 -7.03
CA GLU A 363 7.80 10.84 -8.20
C GLU A 363 7.87 12.15 -9.01
N ASN A 364 8.96 12.92 -8.89
CA ASN A 364 9.01 14.31 -9.36
C ASN A 364 9.34 14.48 -10.86
N ASN A 365 9.28 13.42 -11.66
CA ASN A 365 9.64 13.47 -13.09
C ASN A 365 8.43 13.11 -13.97
N GLN A 366 7.33 13.86 -13.81
CA GLN A 366 6.07 13.62 -14.53
C GLN A 366 6.01 14.36 -15.88
N PRO A 367 5.30 13.81 -16.88
CA PRO A 367 5.14 14.48 -18.19
C PRO A 367 4.45 15.85 -18.11
N ASP A 368 3.59 16.07 -17.11
CA ASP A 368 2.97 17.37 -16.84
C ASP A 368 3.77 18.13 -15.76
N PRO A 369 4.41 19.27 -16.08
CA PRO A 369 5.11 20.09 -15.10
C PRO A 369 4.23 20.55 -13.92
N ALA A 370 2.91 20.69 -14.13
CA ALA A 370 1.96 21.03 -13.06
C ALA A 370 1.68 19.84 -12.11
N ALA A 371 2.06 18.62 -12.49
CA ALA A 371 1.97 17.41 -11.68
C ALA A 371 3.31 17.14 -10.97
N GLN A 372 3.80 18.12 -10.20
CA GLN A 372 4.98 17.95 -9.33
C GLN A 372 6.28 17.65 -10.08
N SER A 373 6.46 18.25 -11.27
CA SER A 373 7.63 17.98 -12.12
C SER A 373 8.41 19.23 -12.54
N ASP A 374 8.25 20.32 -11.80
CA ASP A 374 8.90 21.60 -12.10
C ASP A 374 10.43 21.47 -12.06
N HIS A 375 11.08 21.52 -13.22
CA HIS A 375 12.54 21.55 -13.39
C HIS A 375 13.30 20.46 -12.61
N TYR A 376 12.75 19.25 -12.53
CA TYR A 376 13.28 18.18 -11.67
C TYR A 376 14.77 17.90 -11.85
N TYR A 377 15.25 17.76 -13.10
CA TYR A 377 16.67 17.50 -13.34
C TYR A 377 17.60 18.62 -12.85
N GLU A 378 17.16 19.88 -12.88
CA GLU A 378 17.93 21.01 -12.35
C GLU A 378 17.98 20.96 -10.82
N ARG A 379 16.85 20.66 -10.17
CA ARG A 379 16.78 20.46 -8.72
C ARG A 379 17.67 19.31 -8.29
N PHE A 380 17.53 18.15 -8.95
CA PHE A 380 18.34 16.96 -8.72
C PHE A 380 19.83 17.28 -8.76
N LYS A 381 20.28 18.00 -9.80
CA LYS A 381 21.67 18.42 -9.94
C LYS A 381 22.16 19.25 -8.75
N LYS A 382 21.39 20.26 -8.30
CA LYS A 382 21.78 21.12 -7.17
C LYS A 382 21.92 20.33 -5.87
N PHE A 383 21.02 19.38 -5.60
CA PHE A 383 21.12 18.49 -4.45
C PHE A 383 22.31 17.52 -4.57
N LYS A 384 22.46 16.85 -5.72
CA LYS A 384 23.58 15.95 -6.01
C LYS A 384 24.93 16.64 -5.79
N ASP A 385 25.11 17.83 -6.36
CA ASP A 385 26.37 18.57 -6.24
C ASP A 385 26.69 18.91 -4.77
N ALA A 386 25.70 19.35 -4.00
CA ALA A 386 25.87 19.66 -2.58
C ALA A 386 26.18 18.42 -1.74
N VAL A 387 25.47 17.32 -1.98
CA VAL A 387 25.63 16.06 -1.25
C VAL A 387 26.98 15.44 -1.54
N LEU A 388 27.34 15.26 -2.81
CA LEU A 388 28.61 14.61 -3.19
C LEU A 388 29.85 15.44 -2.82
N ALA A 389 29.72 16.75 -2.67
CA ALA A 389 30.80 17.60 -2.16
C ALA A 389 31.19 17.26 -0.72
N LYS A 390 30.25 16.82 0.14
CA LYS A 390 30.50 16.45 1.55
C LYS A 390 30.54 14.93 1.77
N TYR A 391 29.72 14.18 1.03
CA TYR A 391 29.53 12.73 1.13
C TYR A 391 29.80 12.06 -0.23
N PRO A 392 31.07 11.99 -0.68
CA PRO A 392 31.42 11.55 -2.04
C PRO A 392 31.15 10.05 -2.32
N LYS A 393 30.70 9.29 -1.33
CA LYS A 393 30.34 7.87 -1.42
C LYS A 393 28.84 7.62 -1.27
N MET A 394 28.02 8.68 -1.18
CA MET A 394 26.57 8.53 -1.09
C MET A 394 26.02 7.93 -2.39
N HIS A 395 25.24 6.87 -2.28
CA HIS A 395 24.48 6.32 -3.39
C HIS A 395 23.27 7.21 -3.65
N LEU A 396 23.15 7.74 -4.87
CA LEU A 396 22.10 8.68 -5.24
C LEU A 396 21.08 8.04 -6.18
N ILE A 397 19.82 8.21 -5.80
CA ILE A 397 18.66 7.72 -6.54
C ILE A 397 17.91 8.92 -7.13
N GLY A 398 17.61 8.87 -8.42
CA GLY A 398 16.78 9.86 -9.12
C GLY A 398 15.48 9.25 -9.62
N ASN A 399 14.42 10.04 -9.69
CA ASN A 399 13.10 9.59 -10.10
C ASN A 399 12.98 9.59 -11.64
N VAL A 400 12.32 8.57 -12.18
CA VAL A 400 11.76 8.60 -13.53
C VAL A 400 10.25 8.78 -13.46
N VAL A 401 9.58 8.80 -14.62
CA VAL A 401 8.11 8.92 -14.67
C VAL A 401 7.47 7.80 -13.84
N ALA A 402 6.77 8.17 -12.77
CA ALA A 402 6.15 7.19 -11.87
C ALA A 402 4.75 6.74 -12.32
N TRP A 403 4.04 7.59 -13.07
CA TRP A 403 2.65 7.33 -13.46
C TRP A 403 2.47 7.30 -14.98
N GLY A 404 1.73 6.29 -15.45
CA GLY A 404 1.30 6.20 -16.85
C GLY A 404 2.36 5.76 -17.86
N ASP A 405 3.60 5.52 -17.44
CA ASP A 405 4.66 4.96 -18.28
C ASP A 405 5.12 3.60 -17.72
N ASP A 406 5.09 2.57 -18.57
CA ASP A 406 5.56 1.23 -18.23
C ASP A 406 7.05 1.03 -18.59
N ASN A 407 7.68 1.97 -19.29
CA ASN A 407 9.10 1.92 -19.69
C ASN A 407 9.76 3.30 -19.49
N PRO A 408 9.72 3.84 -18.26
CA PRO A 408 10.19 5.18 -17.98
C PRO A 408 11.70 5.32 -18.20
N LYS A 409 12.15 6.53 -18.53
CA LYS A 409 13.55 6.81 -18.89
C LYS A 409 14.07 8.04 -18.17
N TRP A 410 15.37 8.05 -17.93
CA TRP A 410 16.10 9.24 -17.51
C TRP A 410 16.42 10.10 -18.74
N GLU A 411 15.72 11.22 -18.88
CA GLU A 411 15.83 12.13 -20.02
C GLU A 411 16.71 13.35 -19.71
N SER A 412 17.88 13.10 -19.11
CA SER A 412 18.87 14.12 -18.77
C SER A 412 20.29 13.66 -19.03
N ASN A 413 21.19 14.62 -19.28
CA ASN A 413 22.63 14.38 -19.38
C ASN A 413 23.32 14.27 -18.02
N GLU A 414 22.62 14.58 -16.93
CA GLU A 414 23.13 14.40 -15.58
C GLU A 414 23.31 12.92 -15.27
N SER A 415 24.47 12.54 -14.72
CA SER A 415 24.67 11.16 -14.27
C SER A 415 23.89 10.88 -12.99
N VAL A 416 23.34 9.67 -12.88
CA VAL A 416 22.67 9.18 -11.68
C VAL A 416 22.96 7.69 -11.54
N GLU A 417 23.18 7.23 -10.32
CA GLU A 417 23.59 5.85 -10.07
C GLU A 417 22.41 4.89 -10.17
N LEU A 418 21.31 5.20 -9.48
CA LEU A 418 20.09 4.39 -9.49
C LEU A 418 18.88 5.22 -9.95
N LEU A 419 17.98 4.59 -10.69
CA LEU A 419 16.69 5.18 -11.08
C LEU A 419 15.55 4.51 -10.33
N ASP A 420 14.65 5.30 -9.77
CA ASP A 420 13.45 4.80 -9.08
C ASP A 420 12.28 4.64 -10.06
N GLU A 421 11.83 3.40 -10.24
CA GLU A 421 10.66 3.04 -11.06
C GLU A 421 9.48 2.54 -10.20
N HIS A 422 8.28 3.05 -10.45
CA HIS A 422 7.06 2.74 -9.69
C HIS A 422 6.01 1.99 -10.54
N TYR A 423 5.41 0.92 -10.01
CA TYR A 423 4.45 0.10 -10.73
C TYR A 423 3.23 -0.32 -9.91
N TYR A 424 2.08 0.25 -10.27
CA TYR A 424 0.78 -0.05 -9.68
C TYR A 424 -0.16 -0.59 -10.76
N ARG A 425 -0.29 -1.92 -10.85
CA ARG A 425 -0.92 -2.61 -12.00
C ARG A 425 -1.78 -3.80 -11.55
N ASN A 426 -2.32 -4.56 -12.51
CA ASN A 426 -3.08 -5.79 -12.23
C ASN A 426 -2.15 -7.04 -12.23
N PRO A 427 -2.59 -8.21 -11.71
CA PRO A 427 -1.75 -9.41 -11.65
C PRO A 427 -1.16 -9.83 -13.01
N ALA A 428 -1.95 -9.74 -14.09
CA ALA A 428 -1.53 -10.11 -15.43
C ALA A 428 -0.35 -9.26 -15.90
N TRP A 429 -0.36 -7.94 -15.67
CA TRP A 429 0.74 -7.06 -16.07
C TRP A 429 2.06 -7.48 -15.40
N PHE A 430 2.03 -7.80 -14.11
CA PHE A 430 3.24 -8.23 -13.40
C PHE A 430 3.79 -9.55 -13.97
N ALA A 431 2.91 -10.50 -14.31
CA ALA A 431 3.31 -11.74 -14.94
C ALA A 431 3.78 -11.56 -16.41
N GLU A 432 3.15 -10.67 -17.18
CA GLU A 432 3.57 -10.28 -18.54
C GLU A 432 4.98 -9.66 -18.52
N ASN A 433 5.34 -8.97 -17.45
CA ASN A 433 6.61 -8.27 -17.26
C ASN A 433 7.69 -9.12 -16.58
N PHE A 434 7.55 -10.45 -16.57
CA PHE A 434 8.58 -11.39 -16.09
C PHE A 434 9.98 -11.14 -16.72
N ASN A 435 10.03 -10.78 -18.01
CA ASN A 435 11.28 -10.53 -18.75
C ASN A 435 11.54 -9.02 -18.98
N LYS A 436 10.93 -8.13 -18.21
CA LYS A 436 10.99 -6.67 -18.46
C LYS A 436 12.42 -6.14 -18.53
N TYR A 437 13.27 -6.57 -17.59
CA TYR A 437 14.64 -6.05 -17.45
C TYR A 437 15.67 -6.78 -18.32
N ASP A 438 15.28 -7.87 -18.99
CA ASP A 438 16.17 -8.71 -19.79
C ASP A 438 16.90 -7.95 -20.91
N ASN A 439 16.31 -6.87 -21.41
CA ASN A 439 16.87 -6.06 -22.50
C ASN A 439 17.30 -4.66 -22.06
N TYR A 440 17.25 -4.34 -20.77
CA TYR A 440 17.75 -3.06 -20.29
C TYR A 440 19.26 -2.92 -20.53
N ASN A 441 19.72 -1.68 -20.64
CA ASN A 441 21.12 -1.37 -20.91
C ASN A 441 21.98 -1.56 -19.64
N ARG A 442 22.80 -2.62 -19.59
CA ARG A 442 23.72 -2.94 -18.46
C ARG A 442 24.88 -1.95 -18.29
N LYS A 443 24.97 -0.92 -19.13
CA LYS A 443 25.92 0.20 -18.98
C LYS A 443 25.27 1.49 -18.50
N GLY A 444 23.95 1.50 -18.34
CA GLY A 444 23.19 2.63 -17.81
C GLY A 444 23.20 2.66 -16.28
N SER A 445 22.32 3.49 -15.72
CA SER A 445 22.02 3.48 -14.29
C SER A 445 21.44 2.13 -13.85
N GLU A 446 21.70 1.75 -12.62
CA GLU A 446 21.00 0.66 -11.95
C GLU A 446 19.55 1.05 -11.69
N ILE A 447 18.71 0.07 -11.40
CA ILE A 447 17.28 0.25 -11.15
C ILE A 447 16.98 -0.09 -9.70
N TYR A 448 16.29 0.85 -9.05
CA TYR A 448 15.53 0.62 -7.84
C TYR A 448 14.05 0.56 -8.21
N VAL A 449 13.37 -0.54 -7.93
CA VAL A 449 11.91 -0.59 -8.04
C VAL A 449 11.32 -0.15 -6.70
N GLY A 450 11.21 1.16 -6.49
CA GLY A 450 10.93 1.74 -5.17
C GLY A 450 9.52 1.52 -4.67
N GLU A 451 8.57 1.40 -5.60
CA GLU A 451 7.18 1.10 -5.28
C GLU A 451 6.61 0.12 -6.29
N TYR A 452 6.12 -1.02 -5.82
CA TYR A 452 5.27 -1.87 -6.64
C TYR A 452 4.21 -2.59 -5.82
N ALA A 453 3.03 -2.72 -6.40
CA ALA A 453 1.95 -3.56 -5.88
C ALA A 453 0.91 -3.84 -6.96
N VAL A 454 0.23 -4.97 -6.83
CA VAL A 454 -1.02 -5.18 -7.56
C VAL A 454 -2.13 -4.35 -6.92
N THR A 455 -2.44 -3.20 -7.51
CA THR A 455 -3.50 -2.28 -7.04
C THR A 455 -4.78 -2.37 -7.84
N GLN A 456 -4.81 -3.22 -8.86
CA GLN A 456 -5.98 -3.43 -9.72
C GLN A 456 -6.36 -4.91 -9.70
N GLY A 457 -7.64 -5.21 -9.49
CA GLY A 457 -8.09 -6.61 -9.47
C GLY A 457 -7.47 -7.46 -8.36
N PHE A 458 -7.07 -6.84 -7.25
CA PHE A 458 -6.45 -7.49 -6.09
C PHE A 458 -7.44 -8.12 -5.11
N GLY A 459 -8.75 -7.99 -5.37
CA GLY A 459 -9.79 -8.36 -4.41
C GLY A 459 -10.06 -7.25 -3.39
N ASN A 460 -10.28 -7.60 -2.13
CA ASN A 460 -10.61 -6.66 -1.04
C ASN A 460 -9.42 -6.35 -0.12
N MET A 461 -8.69 -7.36 0.31
CA MET A 461 -7.49 -7.24 1.15
C MET A 461 -6.20 -7.50 0.37
N GLY A 462 -6.27 -8.29 -0.70
CA GLY A 462 -5.13 -8.80 -1.45
C GLY A 462 -5.26 -10.30 -1.65
N SER A 463 -5.55 -10.72 -2.89
CA SER A 463 -5.78 -12.12 -3.26
C SER A 463 -4.48 -12.88 -3.52
N LEU A 464 -4.58 -14.20 -3.58
CA LEU A 464 -3.45 -15.03 -3.99
C LEU A 464 -3.00 -14.72 -5.43
N ASP A 465 -3.91 -14.44 -6.35
CA ASP A 465 -3.58 -14.07 -7.73
C ASP A 465 -2.74 -12.79 -7.78
N ALA A 466 -3.08 -11.78 -6.97
CA ALA A 466 -2.28 -10.57 -6.83
C ALA A 466 -0.85 -10.89 -6.39
N ALA A 467 -0.72 -11.67 -5.30
CA ALA A 467 0.57 -12.06 -4.78
C ALA A 467 1.38 -12.94 -5.76
N LEU A 468 0.73 -13.79 -6.56
CA LEU A 468 1.41 -14.60 -7.57
C LEU A 468 1.89 -13.76 -8.76
N GLY A 469 1.13 -12.75 -9.18
CA GLY A 469 1.60 -11.78 -10.17
C GLY A 469 2.89 -11.10 -9.69
N GLU A 470 2.87 -10.59 -8.46
CA GLU A 470 4.04 -9.98 -7.80
C GLU A 470 5.21 -10.96 -7.69
N ALA A 471 4.97 -12.22 -7.28
CA ALA A 471 6.00 -13.23 -7.20
C ALA A 471 6.69 -13.48 -8.55
N VAL A 472 5.91 -13.55 -9.64
CA VAL A 472 6.47 -13.70 -11.00
C VAL A 472 7.33 -12.49 -11.36
N TYR A 473 6.87 -11.28 -11.07
CA TYR A 473 7.67 -10.08 -11.32
C TYR A 473 8.96 -10.04 -10.51
N MET A 474 8.90 -10.40 -9.23
CA MET A 474 10.07 -10.54 -8.36
C MET A 474 11.07 -11.56 -8.91
N MET A 475 10.60 -12.67 -9.48
CA MET A 475 11.47 -13.65 -10.14
C MET A 475 12.21 -13.04 -11.35
N GLY A 476 11.54 -12.17 -12.12
CA GLY A 476 12.17 -11.40 -13.20
C GLY A 476 13.22 -10.40 -12.71
N ILE A 477 12.93 -9.73 -11.58
CA ILE A 477 13.88 -8.86 -10.87
C ILE A 477 15.12 -9.66 -10.43
N GLU A 478 14.95 -10.85 -9.85
CA GLU A 478 16.08 -11.70 -9.42
C GLU A 478 16.98 -12.10 -10.58
N ASN A 479 16.41 -12.47 -11.72
CA ASN A 479 17.17 -12.85 -12.90
C ASN A 479 18.05 -11.71 -13.44
N ASN A 480 17.64 -10.47 -13.20
CA ASN A 480 18.30 -9.26 -13.68
C ASN A 480 18.95 -8.47 -12.54
N SER A 481 19.41 -9.17 -11.50
CA SER A 481 19.98 -8.52 -10.31
C SER A 481 21.37 -7.89 -10.54
N ASP A 482 21.91 -8.01 -11.76
CA ASP A 482 23.04 -7.21 -12.26
C ASP A 482 22.69 -5.76 -12.60
N ILE A 483 21.39 -5.45 -12.80
CA ILE A 483 20.93 -4.09 -13.07
C ILE A 483 19.81 -3.65 -12.12
N VAL A 484 18.89 -4.54 -11.72
CA VAL A 484 17.90 -4.25 -10.68
C VAL A 484 18.49 -4.62 -9.33
N THR A 485 18.96 -3.64 -8.58
CA THR A 485 19.74 -3.87 -7.37
C THR A 485 18.95 -3.66 -6.08
N MET A 486 17.76 -3.08 -6.16
CA MET A 486 16.88 -2.77 -5.03
C MET A 486 15.40 -2.86 -5.45
N ALA A 487 14.52 -3.30 -4.56
CA ALA A 487 13.07 -3.33 -4.77
C ALA A 487 12.29 -3.30 -3.43
N SER A 488 11.15 -2.63 -3.41
CA SER A 488 10.25 -2.57 -2.25
C SER A 488 8.77 -2.51 -2.64
N TYR A 489 7.95 -3.32 -1.98
CA TYR A 489 6.49 -3.24 -2.09
C TYR A 489 5.95 -2.00 -1.38
N ALA A 490 4.92 -1.37 -1.93
CA ALA A 490 4.21 -0.25 -1.30
C ALA A 490 2.67 -0.34 -1.47
N PRO A 491 1.85 0.04 -0.47
CA PRO A 491 2.20 0.39 0.92
C PRO A 491 2.27 -0.82 1.87
N ILE A 492 2.90 -0.65 3.04
CA ILE A 492 3.10 -1.75 4.00
C ILE A 492 1.85 -2.04 4.84
N PHE A 493 1.25 -1.00 5.42
CA PHE A 493 0.36 -1.11 6.58
C PHE A 493 -1.00 -0.49 6.29
N ALA A 494 -2.07 -1.14 6.74
CA ALA A 494 -3.38 -0.50 6.86
C ALA A 494 -4.14 -0.87 8.12
N ASN A 495 -4.61 0.15 8.83
CA ASN A 495 -5.59 -0.02 9.89
C ASN A 495 -6.99 -0.22 9.28
N LEU A 496 -7.63 -1.34 9.60
CA LEU A 496 -8.93 -1.72 9.03
C LEU A 496 -10.08 -0.76 9.36
N ASN A 497 -9.90 0.13 10.34
CA ASN A 497 -10.91 1.12 10.70
C ASN A 497 -10.87 2.39 9.82
N ASN A 498 -9.74 2.66 9.16
CA ASN A 498 -9.57 3.83 8.29
C ASN A 498 -8.48 3.57 7.25
N ARG A 499 -8.89 3.03 6.11
CA ARG A 499 -8.02 2.70 4.98
C ARG A 499 -8.28 3.68 3.83
N MET A 500 -7.26 4.44 3.46
CA MET A 500 -7.25 5.44 2.39
C MET A 500 -6.75 4.89 1.05
N TRP A 501 -5.84 3.93 1.09
CA TRP A 501 -5.27 3.23 -0.06
C TRP A 501 -5.31 1.72 0.14
N ALA A 502 -5.39 0.95 -0.94
CA ALA A 502 -5.37 -0.51 -0.90
C ALA A 502 -4.79 -1.09 -2.21
N PRO A 503 -4.22 -2.31 -2.18
CA PRO A 503 -4.00 -3.17 -1.01
C PRO A 503 -2.70 -2.83 -0.25
N ASP A 504 -2.55 -3.45 0.92
CA ASP A 504 -1.38 -3.31 1.79
C ASP A 504 -0.93 -4.68 2.28
N MET A 505 0.37 -4.87 2.49
CA MET A 505 0.92 -6.16 2.93
C MET A 505 0.40 -6.61 4.30
N ILE A 506 0.25 -5.68 5.24
CA ILE A 506 -0.06 -5.98 6.64
C ILE A 506 -1.28 -5.18 7.08
N GLN A 507 -2.31 -5.90 7.53
CA GLN A 507 -3.58 -5.32 7.95
C GLN A 507 -3.75 -5.52 9.46
N TYR A 508 -4.31 -4.53 10.16
CA TYR A 508 -4.43 -4.60 11.62
C TYR A 508 -5.60 -3.80 12.21
N THR A 509 -5.90 -4.12 13.47
CA THR A 509 -6.71 -3.34 14.41
C THR A 509 -5.89 -3.06 15.67
N SER A 510 -6.48 -2.48 16.70
CA SER A 510 -5.82 -2.26 18.01
C SER A 510 -5.26 -3.55 18.63
N ASP A 511 -5.85 -4.72 18.33
CA ASP A 511 -5.57 -5.99 18.99
C ASP A 511 -5.11 -7.13 18.08
N LYS A 512 -5.36 -7.05 16.77
CA LYS A 512 -5.05 -8.09 15.80
C LYS A 512 -4.20 -7.55 14.66
N VAL A 513 -3.42 -8.43 14.05
CA VAL A 513 -2.67 -8.19 12.82
C VAL A 513 -2.68 -9.45 11.97
N PHE A 514 -2.66 -9.30 10.64
CA PHE A 514 -2.36 -10.39 9.72
C PHE A 514 -1.59 -9.89 8.48
N GLY A 515 -0.82 -10.79 7.87
CA GLY A 515 -0.21 -10.56 6.57
C GLY A 515 -1.13 -11.03 5.43
N THR A 516 -1.24 -10.25 4.38
CA THR A 516 -1.90 -10.67 3.13
C THR A 516 -1.04 -11.71 2.39
N PRO A 517 -1.56 -12.41 1.38
CA PRO A 517 -0.75 -13.25 0.51
C PRO A 517 0.51 -12.54 -0.02
N SER A 518 0.42 -11.23 -0.35
CA SER A 518 1.56 -10.42 -0.77
C SER A 518 2.63 -10.28 0.31
N TYR A 519 2.26 -10.10 1.60
CA TYR A 519 3.24 -10.16 2.70
C TYR A 519 4.02 -11.47 2.71
N TYR A 520 3.31 -12.60 2.57
CA TYR A 520 3.97 -13.90 2.58
C TYR A 520 4.84 -14.12 1.35
N VAL A 521 4.47 -13.59 0.18
CA VAL A 521 5.34 -13.58 -1.01
C VAL A 521 6.59 -12.77 -0.75
N GLN A 522 6.49 -11.52 -0.28
CA GLN A 522 7.66 -10.70 0.05
C GLN A 522 8.58 -11.40 1.07
N ASN A 523 7.98 -11.94 2.14
CA ASN A 523 8.70 -12.68 3.16
C ASN A 523 9.44 -13.90 2.61
N VAL A 524 8.73 -14.79 1.91
CA VAL A 524 9.27 -16.06 1.44
C VAL A 524 10.29 -15.86 0.33
N MET A 525 10.06 -14.91 -0.58
CA MET A 525 10.99 -14.60 -1.67
C MET A 525 12.31 -14.04 -1.13
N ALA A 526 12.24 -13.06 -0.20
CA ALA A 526 13.43 -12.44 0.40
C ALA A 526 14.24 -13.41 1.27
N ASN A 527 13.59 -14.36 1.95
CA ASN A 527 14.24 -15.35 2.80
C ASN A 527 14.80 -16.57 2.03
N ASN A 528 14.52 -16.69 0.73
CA ASN A 528 14.93 -17.83 -0.07
C ASN A 528 15.53 -17.36 -1.40
N ILE A 529 16.68 -16.71 -1.31
CA ILE A 529 17.45 -16.24 -2.47
C ILE A 529 18.94 -16.58 -2.29
N GLY A 530 19.56 -17.08 -3.35
CA GLY A 530 20.98 -17.38 -3.40
C GLY A 530 21.84 -16.16 -3.74
N THR A 531 23.14 -16.38 -3.93
CA THR A 531 24.10 -15.33 -4.28
C THR A 531 24.36 -15.22 -5.79
N ARG A 532 23.97 -16.23 -6.57
CA ARG A 532 24.12 -16.27 -8.04
C ARG A 532 22.83 -16.68 -8.72
N VAL A 533 22.47 -16.01 -9.80
CA VAL A 533 21.40 -16.46 -10.70
C VAL A 533 21.87 -17.71 -11.46
N LEU A 534 20.99 -18.69 -11.65
CA LEU A 534 21.25 -19.87 -12.45
C LEU A 534 20.41 -19.85 -13.73
N LYS A 535 20.96 -20.41 -14.80
CA LYS A 535 20.20 -20.57 -16.04
C LYS A 535 19.12 -21.65 -15.85
N VAL A 536 17.88 -21.29 -16.17
CA VAL A 536 16.74 -22.20 -16.18
C VAL A 536 16.19 -22.30 -17.60
N ASN A 537 16.05 -23.52 -18.12
CA ASN A 537 15.31 -23.79 -19.35
C ASN A 537 14.04 -24.56 -18.98
N GLN A 538 12.89 -23.93 -19.16
CA GLN A 538 11.59 -24.51 -18.89
C GLN A 538 10.91 -24.94 -20.20
N GLU A 539 10.46 -26.18 -20.25
CA GLU A 539 9.58 -26.71 -21.29
C GLU A 539 8.18 -26.88 -20.71
N ASN A 540 7.26 -26.03 -21.15
CA ASN A 540 5.87 -26.05 -20.71
C ASN A 540 4.99 -26.64 -21.83
N PRO A 541 4.41 -27.84 -21.66
CA PRO A 541 3.53 -28.45 -22.66
C PRO A 541 2.14 -27.81 -22.71
N TYR A 542 1.76 -27.02 -21.70
CA TYR A 542 0.45 -26.38 -21.63
C TYR A 542 0.40 -25.16 -22.55
N LYS A 543 -0.69 -25.05 -23.30
CA LYS A 543 -1.06 -23.84 -24.03
C LYS A 543 -2.18 -23.16 -23.27
N TYR A 544 -1.91 -21.95 -22.80
CA TYR A 544 -2.94 -21.11 -22.19
C TYR A 544 -3.57 -20.29 -23.31
N GLU A 545 -4.83 -20.59 -23.64
CA GLU A 545 -5.58 -19.77 -24.60
C GLU A 545 -5.85 -18.39 -23.99
N GLN A 546 -5.76 -17.35 -24.82
CA GLN A 546 -6.22 -16.03 -24.38
C GLN A 546 -7.72 -16.12 -24.13
N THR A 547 -8.10 -15.97 -22.86
CA THR A 547 -9.51 -15.93 -22.48
C THR A 547 -10.10 -14.64 -23.03
N GLN A 548 -11.11 -14.76 -23.88
CA GLN A 548 -11.86 -13.61 -24.35
C GLN A 548 -12.47 -12.89 -23.14
N VAL A 549 -12.13 -11.62 -22.97
CA VAL A 549 -12.56 -10.80 -21.82
C VAL A 549 -13.98 -10.28 -22.05
N LYS A 550 -14.32 -9.95 -23.30
CA LYS A 550 -15.67 -9.55 -23.68
C LYS A 550 -16.65 -10.68 -23.34
N PRO A 551 -17.70 -10.39 -22.56
CA PRO A 551 -18.74 -11.37 -22.26
C PRO A 551 -19.51 -11.80 -23.52
N ALA A 552 -19.99 -13.04 -23.51
CA ALA A 552 -20.79 -13.60 -24.60
C ALA A 552 -22.16 -12.90 -24.74
N ILE A 553 -22.75 -12.49 -23.61
CA ILE A 553 -24.01 -11.74 -23.52
C ILE A 553 -23.77 -10.52 -22.64
N CYS A 554 -24.11 -9.34 -23.11
CA CYS A 554 -23.98 -8.10 -22.34
C CYS A 554 -24.95 -7.01 -22.74
N ARG A 555 -24.99 -5.92 -21.98
CA ARG A 555 -25.77 -4.71 -22.26
C ARG A 555 -24.86 -3.48 -22.34
N VAL A 556 -25.40 -2.42 -22.92
CA VAL A 556 -24.81 -1.07 -22.95
C VAL A 556 -25.71 -0.10 -22.19
N GLY A 557 -25.18 1.07 -21.87
CA GLY A 557 -25.97 2.12 -21.23
C GLY A 557 -25.17 3.39 -21.00
N MET A 558 -25.71 4.24 -20.16
CA MET A 558 -25.14 5.54 -19.82
C MET A 558 -25.04 5.70 -18.31
N GLY A 559 -24.09 6.50 -17.86
CA GLY A 559 -23.87 6.72 -16.44
C GLY A 559 -23.21 8.04 -16.13
N THR A 560 -23.19 8.37 -14.85
CA THR A 560 -22.53 9.57 -14.31
C THR A 560 -21.82 9.26 -13.00
N TRP A 561 -20.83 10.08 -12.68
CA TRP A 561 -20.13 10.06 -11.40
C TRP A 561 -20.05 11.50 -10.88
N GLY A 562 -20.76 11.83 -9.79
CA GLY A 562 -20.69 13.17 -9.19
C GLY A 562 -21.11 14.32 -10.12
N THR A 563 -21.90 14.02 -11.16
CA THR A 563 -22.20 14.94 -12.28
C THR A 563 -23.61 14.73 -12.82
N GLN A 564 -24.27 15.82 -13.21
CA GLN A 564 -25.59 15.85 -13.83
C GLN A 564 -25.42 15.96 -15.35
N VAL A 565 -26.15 15.14 -16.10
CA VAL A 565 -25.92 14.99 -17.55
C VAL A 565 -27.23 14.76 -18.28
N SER A 566 -27.37 15.42 -19.43
CA SER A 566 -28.40 15.16 -20.43
C SER A 566 -27.83 14.29 -21.53
N PHE A 567 -28.50 13.19 -21.86
CA PHE A 567 -28.14 12.23 -22.91
C PHE A 567 -29.19 12.17 -24.01
N GLU A 568 -28.75 11.93 -25.25
CA GLU A 568 -29.58 11.43 -26.34
C GLU A 568 -29.03 10.07 -26.78
N ASP A 569 -29.81 9.00 -26.59
CA ASP A 569 -29.46 7.67 -27.07
C ASP A 569 -29.66 7.59 -28.59
N LYS A 570 -28.59 7.30 -29.35
CA LYS A 570 -28.66 7.11 -30.81
C LYS A 570 -28.72 5.63 -31.20
N GLY A 571 -28.79 4.74 -30.21
CA GLY A 571 -28.93 3.30 -30.38
C GLY A 571 -27.61 2.56 -30.54
N TYR A 572 -27.72 1.24 -30.62
CA TYR A 572 -26.61 0.33 -30.83
C TYR A 572 -26.88 -0.61 -32.01
N SER A 573 -25.81 -1.00 -32.70
CA SER A 573 -25.83 -1.89 -33.86
C SER A 573 -24.80 -2.99 -33.68
N ASP A 574 -24.84 -4.00 -34.53
CA ASP A 574 -23.69 -4.90 -34.67
C ASP A 574 -22.47 -4.16 -35.21
N GLU A 575 -21.33 -4.83 -35.24
CA GLU A 575 -20.05 -4.28 -35.73
C GLU A 575 -20.07 -3.81 -37.19
N ASN A 576 -21.07 -4.26 -37.97
CA ASN A 576 -21.28 -3.91 -39.38
C ASN A 576 -22.31 -2.79 -39.57
N GLY A 577 -22.83 -2.21 -38.48
CA GLY A 577 -23.80 -1.12 -38.53
C GLY A 577 -25.24 -1.58 -38.73
N LYS A 578 -25.53 -2.89 -38.68
CA LYS A 578 -26.91 -3.39 -38.71
C LYS A 578 -27.53 -3.23 -37.34
N ALA A 579 -28.66 -2.53 -37.27
CA ALA A 579 -29.39 -2.34 -36.01
C ALA A 579 -29.65 -3.69 -35.33
N LEU A 580 -29.30 -3.80 -34.05
CA LEU A 580 -29.64 -4.96 -33.25
C LEU A 580 -31.13 -4.90 -32.88
N PRO A 581 -31.81 -6.05 -32.68
CA PRO A 581 -33.21 -6.04 -32.28
C PRO A 581 -33.35 -5.24 -30.99
N MET A 582 -34.04 -4.10 -31.05
CA MET A 582 -34.58 -3.49 -29.84
C MET A 582 -35.53 -4.55 -29.25
N THR A 583 -35.26 -5.07 -28.06
CA THR A 583 -36.29 -5.79 -27.31
C THR A 583 -37.37 -4.76 -26.97
N LEU A 584 -38.30 -4.54 -27.89
CA LEU A 584 -39.42 -3.58 -27.84
C LEU A 584 -40.46 -3.93 -26.74
N GLN A 585 -40.09 -4.80 -25.80
CA GLN A 585 -40.93 -5.28 -24.71
C GLN A 585 -40.36 -4.95 -23.32
N GLU A 586 -39.10 -4.52 -23.21
CA GLU A 586 -38.45 -4.28 -21.92
C GLU A 586 -38.13 -2.80 -21.71
N LEU A 587 -38.36 -2.33 -20.48
CA LEU A 587 -38.02 -0.97 -20.07
C LEU A 587 -36.51 -0.89 -19.72
N PRO A 588 -35.88 0.28 -19.94
CA PRO A 588 -34.53 0.53 -19.43
C PRO A 588 -34.46 0.28 -17.92
N THR A 589 -33.29 -0.16 -17.46
CA THR A 589 -33.06 -0.51 -16.05
C THR A 589 -32.22 0.57 -15.39
N ASP A 590 -32.78 1.25 -14.40
CA ASP A 590 -32.05 2.20 -13.56
C ASP A 590 -31.40 1.43 -12.40
N ILE A 591 -30.09 1.29 -12.44
CA ILE A 591 -29.33 0.61 -11.39
C ILE A 591 -29.12 1.55 -10.20
N HIS A 592 -28.80 2.83 -10.48
CA HIS A 592 -28.59 3.86 -9.47
C HIS A 592 -28.68 5.26 -10.10
N GLY A 593 -29.05 6.28 -9.31
CA GLY A 593 -29.17 7.67 -9.73
C GLY A 593 -30.61 8.13 -9.96
N GLN A 594 -30.78 9.44 -10.14
CA GLN A 594 -32.09 10.06 -10.41
C GLN A 594 -32.28 10.29 -11.90
N TRP A 595 -32.99 9.37 -12.56
CA TRP A 595 -33.20 9.37 -14.01
C TRP A 595 -34.59 9.87 -14.42
N LYS A 596 -34.65 10.73 -15.44
CA LYS A 596 -35.89 11.23 -16.04
C LYS A 596 -35.81 11.21 -17.56
N THR A 597 -36.91 10.83 -18.21
CA THR A 597 -37.03 10.90 -19.67
C THR A 597 -37.99 12.02 -20.06
N GLU A 598 -37.52 12.95 -20.89
CA GLU A 598 -38.28 14.10 -21.40
C GLU A 598 -38.20 14.10 -22.93
N GLY A 599 -39.21 13.53 -23.60
CA GLY A 599 -39.15 13.31 -25.04
C GLY A 599 -38.02 12.36 -25.41
N SER A 600 -37.06 12.82 -26.23
CA SER A 600 -35.86 12.06 -26.61
C SER A 600 -34.67 12.25 -25.66
N LEU A 601 -34.78 13.12 -24.65
CA LEU A 601 -33.71 13.40 -23.70
C LEU A 601 -33.83 12.49 -22.47
N ILE A 602 -32.69 11.94 -22.05
CA ILE A 602 -32.55 11.17 -20.81
C ILE A 602 -31.67 11.99 -19.88
N LYS A 603 -32.20 12.39 -18.73
CA LYS A 603 -31.51 13.24 -17.76
C LYS A 603 -31.18 12.44 -16.51
N GLN A 604 -29.91 12.50 -16.12
CA GLN A 604 -29.47 12.17 -14.77
C GLN A 604 -29.36 13.51 -14.01
N THR A 605 -30.04 13.65 -12.88
CA THR A 605 -30.11 14.93 -12.15
C THR A 605 -29.51 14.93 -10.75
N SER A 606 -28.88 13.83 -10.28
CA SER A 606 -28.23 13.79 -8.96
C SER A 606 -26.71 13.91 -9.08
N ASN A 607 -26.05 14.47 -8.07
CA ASN A 607 -24.57 14.45 -7.96
C ASN A 607 -24.08 13.16 -7.26
N GLU A 608 -24.86 12.08 -7.33
CA GLU A 608 -24.46 10.78 -6.77
C GLU A 608 -23.41 10.11 -7.66
N GLU A 609 -22.64 9.21 -7.09
CA GLU A 609 -21.62 8.44 -7.79
C GLU A 609 -22.18 7.10 -8.30
N SER A 610 -21.52 6.51 -9.30
CA SER A 610 -21.92 5.22 -9.88
C SER A 610 -23.38 5.18 -10.36
N CYS A 611 -23.89 6.28 -10.91
CA CYS A 611 -25.25 6.30 -11.47
C CYS A 611 -25.24 5.60 -12.83
N ILE A 612 -26.10 4.61 -13.03
CA ILE A 612 -26.14 3.80 -14.26
C ILE A 612 -27.59 3.58 -14.69
N ARG A 613 -27.84 3.80 -15.98
CA ARG A 613 -29.06 3.41 -16.69
C ARG A 613 -28.70 2.54 -17.87
N LEU A 614 -29.29 1.35 -17.94
CA LEU A 614 -29.01 0.34 -18.96
C LEU A 614 -30.08 0.30 -20.04
N ASN A 615 -29.63 0.15 -21.28
CA ASN A 615 -30.50 -0.09 -22.42
C ASN A 615 -31.10 -1.51 -22.35
N PRO A 616 -32.36 -1.72 -22.75
CA PRO A 616 -33.08 -2.98 -22.54
C PRO A 616 -32.59 -4.18 -23.36
N GLY A 617 -31.87 -3.96 -24.46
CA GLY A 617 -31.46 -5.07 -25.34
C GLY A 617 -30.14 -5.72 -24.93
N GLU A 618 -30.13 -7.05 -25.01
CA GLU A 618 -28.93 -7.86 -24.90
C GLU A 618 -28.16 -7.90 -26.22
N ILE A 619 -26.84 -7.87 -26.11
CA ILE A 619 -25.89 -7.98 -27.21
C ILE A 619 -25.22 -9.33 -27.09
N THR A 620 -25.43 -10.18 -28.09
CA THR A 620 -24.86 -11.53 -28.21
C THR A 620 -23.80 -11.63 -29.31
N SER A 621 -23.67 -10.60 -30.15
CA SER A 621 -22.65 -10.54 -31.20
C SER A 621 -21.25 -10.34 -30.61
N ASN A 622 -20.23 -10.79 -31.35
CA ASN A 622 -18.84 -10.61 -30.95
C ASN A 622 -18.41 -9.13 -30.98
N GLY A 623 -19.06 -8.30 -31.79
CA GLY A 623 -18.86 -6.87 -31.80
C GLY A 623 -20.14 -6.07 -32.02
N TYR A 624 -20.09 -4.80 -31.62
CA TYR A 624 -21.19 -3.85 -31.66
C TYR A 624 -20.67 -2.41 -31.69
N ILE A 625 -21.54 -1.49 -32.10
CA ILE A 625 -21.32 -0.04 -32.03
C ILE A 625 -22.42 0.56 -31.17
N TYR A 626 -22.08 1.41 -30.21
CA TYR A 626 -23.02 2.19 -29.42
C TYR A 626 -22.77 3.68 -29.62
N LYS A 627 -23.83 4.43 -29.91
CA LYS A 627 -23.77 5.87 -30.17
C LYS A 627 -24.65 6.63 -29.19
N VAL A 628 -24.06 7.65 -28.57
CA VAL A 628 -24.73 8.49 -27.58
C VAL A 628 -24.30 9.93 -27.80
N ARG A 629 -25.21 10.88 -27.57
CA ARG A 629 -24.82 12.29 -27.36
C ARG A 629 -24.97 12.63 -25.90
N ALA A 630 -24.02 13.36 -25.35
CA ALA A 630 -24.07 13.75 -23.94
C ALA A 630 -23.70 15.23 -23.76
N LYS A 631 -24.31 15.86 -22.77
CA LYS A 631 -24.02 17.22 -22.34
C LYS A 631 -23.96 17.26 -20.83
N LYS A 632 -22.79 17.63 -20.31
CA LYS A 632 -22.60 17.92 -18.89
C LYS A 632 -23.42 19.14 -18.51
N ASP A 633 -24.34 19.00 -17.56
CA ASP A 633 -25.20 20.09 -17.09
C ASP A 633 -24.62 20.77 -15.83
N ALA A 634 -24.04 19.99 -14.91
CA ALA A 634 -23.39 20.48 -13.67
C ALA A 634 -22.49 19.40 -13.04
N GLY A 635 -21.62 19.76 -12.09
CA GLY A 635 -20.78 18.82 -11.33
C GLY A 635 -19.30 18.87 -11.70
N ASN A 636 -18.48 18.07 -10.99
CA ASN A 636 -17.02 18.13 -11.12
C ASN A 636 -16.49 17.24 -12.25
N GLU A 637 -17.11 16.09 -12.53
CA GLU A 637 -16.67 15.15 -13.58
C GLU A 637 -17.44 15.39 -14.91
N GLY A 638 -17.28 14.49 -15.89
CA GLY A 638 -18.06 14.45 -17.13
C GLY A 638 -19.10 13.34 -17.14
N PHE A 639 -19.02 12.40 -18.10
CA PHE A 639 -20.04 11.35 -18.26
C PHE A 639 -19.43 9.98 -18.60
N LEU A 640 -20.21 8.93 -18.33
CA LEU A 640 -19.81 7.53 -18.52
C LEU A 640 -20.66 6.88 -19.62
N ILE A 641 -20.02 6.11 -20.49
CA ILE A 641 -20.70 5.19 -21.41
C ILE A 641 -20.45 3.76 -20.92
N ILE A 642 -21.52 3.07 -20.52
CA ILE A 642 -21.48 1.72 -19.96
C ILE A 642 -21.50 0.71 -21.11
N PHE A 643 -20.63 -0.29 -21.05
CA PHE A 643 -20.51 -1.31 -22.08
C PHE A 643 -20.05 -2.65 -21.50
N ASN A 644 -20.27 -3.74 -22.23
CA ASN A 644 -20.01 -5.10 -21.73
C ASN A 644 -20.64 -5.38 -20.35
N TYR A 645 -21.78 -4.75 -20.04
CA TYR A 645 -22.44 -4.92 -18.74
C TYR A 645 -23.10 -6.29 -18.66
N VAL A 646 -22.66 -7.11 -17.69
CA VAL A 646 -23.28 -8.39 -17.34
C VAL A 646 -24.09 -8.22 -16.06
N ASP A 647 -23.47 -7.66 -15.04
CA ASP A 647 -24.07 -7.39 -13.74
C ASP A 647 -23.34 -6.25 -13.03
N LYS A 648 -23.78 -5.89 -11.81
CA LYS A 648 -23.22 -4.78 -11.03
C LYS A 648 -21.74 -4.94 -10.63
N ASN A 649 -21.20 -6.14 -10.74
CA ASN A 649 -19.82 -6.48 -10.43
C ASN A 649 -18.98 -6.74 -11.70
N ASN A 650 -19.59 -6.79 -12.89
CA ASN A 650 -18.94 -7.20 -14.13
C ASN A 650 -19.41 -6.33 -15.30
N TYR A 651 -18.65 -5.29 -15.60
CA TYR A 651 -18.94 -4.36 -16.69
C TYR A 651 -17.71 -3.49 -17.02
N CYS A 652 -17.78 -2.73 -18.11
CA CYS A 652 -16.80 -1.71 -18.44
C CYS A 652 -17.47 -0.35 -18.61
N TRP A 653 -16.68 0.72 -18.49
CA TRP A 653 -17.13 2.03 -18.94
C TRP A 653 -16.04 2.83 -19.65
N LEU A 654 -16.49 3.69 -20.55
CA LEU A 654 -15.71 4.78 -21.10
C LEU A 654 -15.99 6.01 -20.23
N ASN A 655 -15.00 6.43 -19.46
CA ASN A 655 -15.06 7.58 -18.56
C ASN A 655 -14.54 8.82 -19.30
N LEU A 656 -15.42 9.78 -19.58
CA LEU A 656 -15.09 10.99 -20.31
C LEU A 656 -15.12 12.19 -19.37
N GLY A 657 -13.94 12.69 -19.00
CA GLY A 657 -13.79 13.82 -18.09
C GLY A 657 -13.82 13.35 -16.64
N GLY A 658 -13.06 12.30 -16.34
CA GLY A 658 -12.87 11.76 -14.99
C GLY A 658 -11.69 12.42 -14.26
N TRP A 659 -11.46 12.00 -13.02
CA TRP A 659 -10.38 12.50 -12.15
C TRP A 659 -10.40 14.02 -12.03
N ASN A 660 -11.54 14.54 -11.57
CA ASN A 660 -11.83 15.97 -11.52
C ASN A 660 -11.74 16.63 -12.90
N ASN A 661 -12.26 15.95 -13.92
CA ASN A 661 -12.31 16.42 -15.31
C ASN A 661 -10.94 16.78 -15.91
N THR A 662 -9.94 15.91 -15.68
CA THR A 662 -8.58 16.09 -16.19
C THR A 662 -8.21 15.07 -17.27
N GLN A 663 -8.87 13.92 -17.31
CA GLN A 663 -8.56 12.86 -18.26
C GLN A 663 -9.80 12.07 -18.74
N HIS A 664 -9.59 11.31 -19.81
CA HIS A 664 -10.50 10.25 -20.25
C HIS A 664 -9.91 8.88 -19.91
N GLY A 665 -10.74 7.85 -19.80
CA GLY A 665 -10.27 6.49 -19.53
C GLY A 665 -11.22 5.40 -20.00
N VAL A 666 -10.66 4.24 -20.34
CA VAL A 666 -11.37 2.97 -20.44
C VAL A 666 -11.10 2.20 -19.17
N GLU A 667 -12.15 1.84 -18.44
CA GLU A 667 -12.04 1.12 -17.16
C GLU A 667 -12.88 -0.15 -17.20
N SER A 668 -12.40 -1.20 -16.54
CA SER A 668 -13.08 -2.49 -16.42
C SER A 668 -13.30 -2.84 -14.96
N ILE A 669 -14.49 -3.36 -14.65
CA ILE A 669 -14.89 -3.85 -13.34
C ILE A 669 -15.11 -5.35 -13.48
N VAL A 670 -14.35 -6.14 -12.73
CA VAL A 670 -14.41 -7.60 -12.73
C VAL A 670 -14.54 -8.08 -11.29
N ASN A 671 -15.60 -8.82 -10.99
CA ASN A 671 -15.95 -9.24 -9.62
C ASN A 671 -15.99 -8.08 -8.62
N GLY A 672 -16.38 -6.88 -9.08
CA GLY A 672 -16.45 -5.66 -8.28
C GLY A 672 -15.13 -4.91 -8.13
N ALA A 673 -14.01 -5.49 -8.57
CA ALA A 673 -12.71 -4.82 -8.57
C ALA A 673 -12.52 -4.01 -9.86
N LYS A 674 -12.11 -2.75 -9.70
CA LYS A 674 -11.89 -1.81 -10.81
C LYS A 674 -10.45 -1.88 -11.31
N SER A 675 -10.27 -1.71 -12.62
CA SER A 675 -8.97 -1.61 -13.29
C SER A 675 -9.02 -0.55 -14.39
N GLN A 676 -7.89 0.12 -14.63
CA GLN A 676 -7.73 1.05 -15.75
C GLN A 676 -7.11 0.31 -16.93
N VAL A 677 -7.80 0.31 -18.07
CA VAL A 677 -7.33 -0.36 -19.30
C VAL A 677 -6.51 0.60 -20.16
N ALA A 678 -6.93 1.86 -20.26
CA ALA A 678 -6.22 2.92 -20.96
C ALA A 678 -6.69 4.28 -20.46
N THR A 679 -5.81 5.28 -20.48
CA THR A 679 -6.13 6.68 -20.16
C THR A 679 -5.49 7.63 -21.16
N CYS A 680 -6.07 8.81 -21.31
CA CYS A 680 -5.45 9.93 -22.04
C CYS A 680 -5.92 11.27 -21.46
N PRO A 681 -5.12 12.34 -21.54
CA PRO A 681 -5.57 13.67 -21.12
C PRO A 681 -6.82 14.13 -21.88
N GLY A 682 -7.74 14.83 -21.21
CA GLY A 682 -8.97 15.30 -21.83
C GLY A 682 -9.99 15.88 -20.84
N LYS A 683 -10.84 16.80 -21.31
CA LYS A 683 -11.83 17.52 -20.49
C LYS A 683 -13.18 17.65 -21.19
N ILE A 684 -14.25 17.68 -20.40
CA ILE A 684 -15.62 17.94 -20.83
C ILE A 684 -16.08 19.32 -20.33
N GLU A 685 -16.58 20.13 -21.25
CA GLU A 685 -17.11 21.46 -20.97
C GLU A 685 -18.59 21.40 -20.57
N THR A 686 -18.94 22.10 -19.49
CA THR A 686 -20.33 22.24 -19.05
C THR A 686 -21.15 22.98 -20.10
N GLY A 687 -22.32 22.47 -20.45
CA GLY A 687 -23.27 23.06 -21.39
C GLY A 687 -23.03 22.71 -22.86
N LYS A 688 -21.91 22.05 -23.20
CA LYS A 688 -21.59 21.62 -24.57
C LYS A 688 -22.07 20.19 -24.83
N TRP A 689 -22.69 19.98 -26.00
CA TRP A 689 -23.02 18.64 -26.50
C TRP A 689 -21.81 18.00 -27.17
N TYR A 690 -21.63 16.71 -26.89
CA TYR A 690 -20.59 15.87 -27.48
C TYR A 690 -21.22 14.66 -28.18
N ASP A 691 -20.70 14.29 -29.34
CA ASP A 691 -21.05 13.07 -30.06
C ASP A 691 -20.07 11.94 -29.70
N ILE A 692 -20.59 10.84 -29.14
CA ILE A 692 -19.78 9.70 -28.68
C ILE A 692 -20.10 8.46 -29.51
N GLU A 693 -19.06 7.81 -30.01
CA GLU A 693 -19.14 6.51 -30.69
C GLU A 693 -18.20 5.53 -29.99
N LEU A 694 -18.75 4.43 -29.48
CA LEU A 694 -18.00 3.32 -28.89
C LEU A 694 -18.20 2.08 -29.77
N LYS A 695 -17.11 1.54 -30.30
CA LYS A 695 -17.09 0.27 -31.05
C LYS A 695 -16.32 -0.78 -30.26
N VAL A 696 -16.94 -1.94 -30.08
CA VAL A 696 -16.35 -3.12 -29.45
C VAL A 696 -16.30 -4.24 -30.48
N VAL A 697 -15.16 -4.91 -30.64
CA VAL A 697 -14.99 -6.09 -31.51
C VAL A 697 -14.10 -7.10 -30.80
N GLY A 698 -14.69 -8.19 -30.30
CA GLY A 698 -14.05 -9.03 -29.31
C GLY A 698 -13.59 -8.18 -28.12
N ASP A 699 -12.31 -8.27 -27.78
CA ASP A 699 -11.72 -7.47 -26.70
C ASP A 699 -11.24 -6.08 -27.15
N SER A 700 -11.31 -5.77 -28.45
CA SER A 700 -10.83 -4.48 -28.97
C SER A 700 -11.87 -3.38 -28.78
N ILE A 701 -11.42 -2.24 -28.24
CA ILE A 701 -12.24 -1.08 -27.90
C ILE A 701 -11.74 0.12 -28.70
N PHE A 702 -12.66 0.74 -29.45
CA PHE A 702 -12.42 1.97 -30.19
C PHE A 702 -13.44 3.01 -29.74
N ALA A 703 -12.96 4.17 -29.26
CA ALA A 703 -13.83 5.24 -28.80
C ALA A 703 -13.51 6.54 -29.53
N LYS A 704 -14.57 7.23 -29.97
CA LYS A 704 -14.49 8.57 -30.56
C LYS A 704 -15.31 9.57 -29.77
N LEU A 705 -14.77 10.78 -29.68
CA LEU A 705 -15.43 11.96 -29.12
C LEU A 705 -15.41 13.06 -30.19
N ASP A 706 -16.58 13.56 -30.58
CA ASP A 706 -16.78 14.52 -31.68
C ASP A 706 -16.09 14.07 -32.99
N GLY A 707 -16.16 12.76 -33.27
CA GLY A 707 -15.56 12.13 -34.46
C GLY A 707 -14.05 11.90 -34.38
N LYS A 708 -13.35 12.43 -33.38
CA LYS A 708 -11.92 12.17 -33.13
C LYS A 708 -11.76 10.89 -32.32
N GLU A 709 -10.92 9.97 -32.78
CA GLU A 709 -10.54 8.79 -31.99
C GLU A 709 -9.71 9.21 -30.78
N ILE A 710 -10.16 8.77 -29.61
CA ILE A 710 -9.49 9.02 -28.32
C ILE A 710 -8.96 7.73 -27.69
N PHE A 711 -9.49 6.57 -28.08
CA PHE A 711 -8.95 5.26 -27.68
C PHE A 711 -9.01 4.26 -28.83
N ALA A 712 -7.94 3.48 -28.95
CA ALA A 712 -7.85 2.22 -29.67
C ALA A 712 -7.04 1.25 -28.79
N THR A 713 -7.72 0.44 -27.98
CA THR A 713 -7.11 -0.43 -26.97
C THR A 713 -7.76 -1.82 -26.96
N LYS A 714 -7.26 -2.73 -26.11
CA LYS A 714 -7.88 -4.04 -25.86
C LYS A 714 -8.13 -4.23 -24.37
N LEU A 715 -9.28 -4.82 -24.04
CA LEU A 715 -9.51 -5.38 -22.72
C LEU A 715 -8.50 -6.48 -22.45
N LYS A 716 -8.00 -6.55 -21.22
CA LYS A 716 -7.07 -7.58 -20.77
C LYS A 716 -7.68 -8.35 -19.61
N ALA A 717 -7.36 -9.65 -19.53
CA ALA A 717 -7.72 -10.45 -18.37
C ALA A 717 -7.00 -9.93 -17.13
N ASN A 718 -7.58 -10.17 -15.96
CA ASN A 718 -6.97 -9.75 -14.71
C ASN A 718 -5.71 -10.56 -14.37
N THR A 719 -5.68 -11.83 -14.76
CA THR A 719 -4.59 -12.79 -14.49
C THR A 719 -4.00 -13.31 -15.80
N LEU A 720 -2.72 -13.67 -15.80
CA LEU A 720 -2.06 -14.36 -16.91
C LEU A 720 -1.78 -15.82 -16.49
N PRO A 721 -2.52 -16.81 -16.99
CA PRO A 721 -2.26 -18.22 -16.69
C PRO A 721 -0.91 -18.67 -17.23
N GLY A 722 -0.11 -19.31 -16.39
CA GLY A 722 1.25 -19.70 -16.72
C GLY A 722 1.96 -20.50 -15.63
N ILE A 723 3.09 -21.10 -16.01
CA ILE A 723 4.09 -21.62 -15.09
C ILE A 723 5.36 -20.81 -15.34
N PHE A 724 5.91 -20.23 -14.28
CA PHE A 724 7.13 -19.43 -14.32
C PHE A 724 8.15 -20.05 -13.39
N SER A 725 9.42 -20.09 -13.80
CA SER A 725 10.49 -20.64 -12.97
C SER A 725 11.80 -19.87 -13.07
N THR A 726 12.47 -19.73 -11.93
CA THR A 726 13.82 -19.13 -11.79
C THR A 726 14.59 -19.88 -10.73
N ALA A 727 15.92 -19.83 -10.79
CA ALA A 727 16.75 -20.50 -9.80
C ALA A 727 17.95 -19.64 -9.42
N THR A 728 18.35 -19.75 -8.15
CA THR A 728 19.59 -19.16 -7.64
C THR A 728 20.43 -20.21 -6.92
N LEU A 729 21.74 -19.99 -6.88
CA LEU A 729 22.71 -20.78 -6.10
C LEU A 729 23.17 -19.95 -4.91
N ASP A 730 23.07 -20.51 -3.71
CA ASP A 730 23.78 -20.01 -2.54
C ASP A 730 25.20 -20.59 -2.55
N GLU A 731 26.20 -19.76 -2.88
CA GLU A 731 27.61 -20.18 -2.95
C GLU A 731 28.16 -20.62 -1.57
N LYS A 732 27.59 -20.14 -0.46
CA LYS A 732 28.07 -20.46 0.89
C LYS A 732 27.61 -21.84 1.33
N THR A 733 26.34 -22.18 1.08
CA THR A 733 25.76 -23.47 1.48
C THR A 733 25.84 -24.53 0.39
N GLY A 734 26.00 -24.10 -0.85
CA GLY A 734 25.95 -24.95 -2.05
C GLY A 734 24.54 -25.30 -2.50
N GLU A 735 23.50 -24.81 -1.81
CA GLU A 735 22.08 -25.07 -2.09
C GLU A 735 21.61 -24.37 -3.37
N VAL A 736 20.81 -25.08 -4.16
CA VAL A 736 20.07 -24.52 -5.30
C VAL A 736 18.66 -24.22 -4.84
N ILE A 737 18.23 -22.97 -5.03
CA ILE A 737 16.90 -22.48 -4.66
C ILE A 737 16.13 -22.24 -5.96
N LEU A 738 15.22 -23.16 -6.28
CA LEU A 738 14.33 -23.10 -7.44
C LEU A 738 12.96 -22.54 -7.01
N LYS A 739 12.47 -21.55 -7.73
CA LYS A 739 11.17 -20.91 -7.52
C LYS A 739 10.26 -21.26 -8.69
N ILE A 740 9.04 -21.71 -8.40
CA ILE A 740 8.03 -22.04 -9.41
C ILE A 740 6.70 -21.40 -9.00
N ALA A 741 6.22 -20.47 -9.81
CA ALA A 741 4.88 -19.88 -9.68
C ALA A 741 3.94 -20.52 -10.71
N ASN A 742 2.79 -21.03 -10.25
CA ASN A 742 1.68 -21.47 -11.10
C ASN A 742 0.53 -20.48 -10.93
N THR A 743 0.36 -19.62 -11.93
CA THR A 743 -0.72 -18.63 -12.02
C THR A 743 -1.95 -19.17 -12.77
N SER A 744 -1.93 -20.44 -13.17
CA SER A 744 -3.04 -21.09 -13.85
C SER A 744 -4.00 -21.78 -12.87
N THR A 745 -5.18 -22.14 -13.39
CA THR A 745 -6.20 -22.92 -12.67
C THR A 745 -5.96 -24.43 -12.72
N GLU A 746 -4.92 -24.87 -13.43
CA GLU A 746 -4.63 -26.29 -13.64
C GLU A 746 -3.51 -26.77 -12.71
N HIS A 747 -3.73 -27.94 -12.11
CA HIS A 747 -2.68 -28.67 -11.40
C HIS A 747 -1.71 -29.29 -12.41
N THR A 748 -0.43 -29.29 -12.09
CA THR A 748 0.58 -29.96 -12.91
C THR A 748 1.64 -30.62 -12.04
N THR A 749 2.56 -31.33 -12.68
CA THR A 749 3.76 -31.88 -12.07
C THR A 749 4.97 -31.25 -12.76
N ALA A 750 5.99 -30.85 -12.00
CA ALA A 750 7.28 -30.38 -12.52
C ALA A 750 8.33 -31.50 -12.45
N LYS A 751 8.96 -31.83 -13.58
CA LYS A 751 10.20 -32.61 -13.64
C LYS A 751 11.38 -31.66 -13.53
N ILE A 752 12.12 -31.72 -12.45
CA ILE A 752 13.29 -30.88 -12.21
C ILE A 752 14.54 -31.69 -12.52
N ASN A 753 15.33 -31.22 -13.46
CA ASN A 753 16.64 -31.79 -13.78
C ASN A 753 17.73 -30.79 -13.34
N LEU A 754 18.66 -31.25 -12.51
CA LEU A 754 19.78 -30.45 -12.02
C LEU A 754 21.08 -30.90 -12.69
N GLN A 755 21.74 -29.99 -13.40
CA GLN A 755 23.05 -30.20 -13.98
C GLN A 755 24.15 -29.60 -13.09
N GLY A 756 25.28 -30.32 -12.96
CA GLY A 756 26.48 -29.83 -12.27
C GLY A 756 26.54 -30.09 -10.77
N LYS A 757 25.46 -30.59 -10.15
CA LYS A 757 25.40 -30.93 -8.72
C LYS A 757 24.55 -32.18 -8.49
N GLU A 758 24.83 -32.88 -7.39
CA GLU A 758 24.02 -34.00 -6.89
C GLU A 758 23.14 -33.51 -5.73
N ILE A 759 21.92 -34.03 -5.64
CA ILE A 759 20.94 -33.68 -4.61
C ILE A 759 20.96 -34.74 -3.51
N LYS A 760 21.09 -34.30 -2.26
CA LYS A 760 21.03 -35.14 -1.06
C LYS A 760 19.71 -35.00 -0.32
N ALA A 761 19.13 -33.80 -0.35
CA ALA A 761 17.85 -33.52 0.30
C ALA A 761 17.13 -32.37 -0.41
N GLY A 762 15.81 -32.40 -0.36
CA GLY A 762 14.95 -31.34 -0.89
C GLY A 762 13.95 -30.85 0.15
N LYS A 763 13.80 -29.53 0.27
CA LYS A 763 12.76 -28.86 1.07
C LYS A 763 11.85 -28.08 0.13
N LEU A 764 10.55 -28.11 0.39
CA LEU A 764 9.53 -27.33 -0.31
C LEU A 764 8.89 -26.35 0.67
N ILE A 765 8.79 -25.09 0.28
CA ILE A 765 7.95 -24.07 0.93
C ILE A 765 6.86 -23.71 -0.06
N ARG A 766 5.61 -23.86 0.32
CA ARG A 766 4.47 -23.65 -0.57
C ARG A 766 3.50 -22.61 -0.01
N LEU A 767 3.15 -21.64 -0.84
CA LEU A 767 1.97 -20.80 -0.68
C LEU A 767 0.93 -21.25 -1.71
N SER A 768 -0.27 -21.62 -1.28
CA SER A 768 -1.34 -22.08 -2.17
C SER A 768 -2.71 -21.92 -1.53
N ALA A 769 -3.76 -21.86 -2.35
CA ALA A 769 -5.15 -21.84 -1.92
C ALA A 769 -6.00 -22.77 -2.80
N LYS A 770 -7.32 -22.86 -2.56
CA LYS A 770 -8.22 -23.62 -3.44
C LYS A 770 -8.39 -22.97 -4.81
N ASN A 771 -8.27 -21.64 -4.87
CA ASN A 771 -8.26 -20.84 -6.08
C ASN A 771 -7.54 -19.50 -5.83
N GLY A 772 -7.22 -18.80 -6.92
CA GLY A 772 -6.47 -17.55 -6.88
C GLY A 772 -7.17 -16.34 -6.24
N LEU A 773 -8.50 -16.37 -6.09
CA LEU A 773 -9.27 -15.27 -5.51
C LEU A 773 -9.33 -15.32 -3.97
N GLU A 774 -8.78 -16.36 -3.33
CA GLU A 774 -8.77 -16.43 -1.87
C GLU A 774 -7.85 -15.35 -1.27
N GLU A 775 -8.22 -14.90 -0.07
CA GLU A 775 -7.56 -13.83 0.67
C GLU A 775 -7.35 -14.25 2.13
N ASN A 776 -6.46 -13.55 2.83
CA ASN A 776 -6.45 -13.55 4.30
C ASN A 776 -7.36 -12.42 4.81
N THR A 777 -8.03 -12.66 5.92
CA THR A 777 -8.87 -11.66 6.59
C THR A 777 -8.59 -11.65 8.10
N ILE A 778 -9.11 -10.67 8.83
CA ILE A 778 -8.95 -10.62 10.29
C ILE A 778 -9.56 -11.83 11.01
N ASP A 779 -10.56 -12.49 10.41
CA ASP A 779 -11.20 -13.69 10.94
C ASP A 779 -10.51 -14.97 10.48
N ASN A 780 -9.85 -14.94 9.31
CA ASN A 780 -9.06 -16.04 8.76
C ASN A 780 -7.65 -15.53 8.38
N PRO A 781 -6.80 -15.21 9.36
CA PRO A 781 -5.52 -14.48 9.14
C PRO A 781 -4.43 -15.33 8.48
N THR A 782 -4.65 -16.64 8.40
CA THR A 782 -3.73 -17.63 7.83
C THR A 782 -4.49 -18.58 6.91
N ASN A 783 -5.47 -18.08 6.16
CA ASN A 783 -6.10 -18.89 5.10
C ASN A 783 -5.05 -19.28 4.03
N ILE A 784 -4.15 -18.34 3.75
CA ILE A 784 -3.03 -18.45 2.82
C ILE A 784 -1.75 -18.08 3.58
N TYR A 785 -0.90 -19.07 3.82
CA TYR A 785 0.38 -18.90 4.51
C TYR A 785 1.38 -19.97 4.01
N PRO A 786 2.70 -19.74 4.15
CA PRO A 786 3.69 -20.69 3.69
C PRO A 786 3.68 -21.95 4.54
N VAL A 787 3.60 -23.11 3.88
CA VAL A 787 3.69 -24.44 4.49
C VAL A 787 4.96 -25.12 4.02
N GLU A 788 5.73 -25.67 4.97
CA GLU A 788 6.96 -26.39 4.67
C GLU A 788 6.72 -27.90 4.58
N ASN A 789 7.35 -28.54 3.60
CA ASN A 789 7.34 -29.98 3.36
C ASN A 789 8.69 -30.45 2.82
N TYR A 790 8.87 -31.76 2.69
CA TYR A 790 10.04 -32.37 2.04
C TYR A 790 9.74 -32.76 0.60
N VAL A 791 10.75 -32.69 -0.25
CA VAL A 791 10.70 -33.15 -1.63
C VAL A 791 11.36 -34.52 -1.73
N THR A 792 10.71 -35.46 -2.42
CA THR A 792 11.38 -36.71 -2.80
C THR A 792 12.32 -36.42 -3.96
N THR A 793 13.61 -36.66 -3.75
CA THR A 793 14.68 -36.31 -4.70
C THR A 793 15.30 -37.55 -5.31
N GLU A 794 15.68 -37.44 -6.58
CA GLU A 794 16.62 -38.33 -7.25
C GLU A 794 18.02 -37.70 -7.24
N LYS A 795 19.03 -38.48 -7.63
CA LYS A 795 20.43 -38.05 -7.60
C LYS A 795 20.67 -36.69 -8.28
N ASN A 796 20.03 -36.46 -9.44
CA ASN A 796 20.22 -35.26 -10.26
C ASN A 796 18.87 -34.57 -10.57
N GLY A 797 17.85 -34.76 -9.75
CA GLY A 797 16.54 -34.19 -10.04
C GLY A 797 15.49 -34.40 -8.97
N ALA A 798 14.29 -33.91 -9.22
CA ALA A 798 13.13 -34.13 -8.39
C ALA A 798 11.87 -34.09 -9.24
N THR A 799 10.82 -34.77 -8.78
CA THR A 799 9.47 -34.62 -9.34
C THR A 799 8.58 -34.04 -8.26
N VAL A 800 7.94 -32.90 -8.54
CA VAL A 800 7.16 -32.14 -7.56
C VAL A 800 5.81 -31.78 -8.15
N GLU A 801 4.74 -32.08 -7.42
CA GLU A 801 3.40 -31.60 -7.73
C GLU A 801 3.36 -30.08 -7.60
N ILE A 802 2.82 -29.37 -8.58
CA ILE A 802 2.67 -27.92 -8.62
C ILE A 802 1.18 -27.62 -8.73
N PRO A 803 0.49 -27.38 -7.59
CA PRO A 803 -0.94 -27.07 -7.60
C PRO A 803 -1.25 -25.81 -8.41
N ALA A 804 -2.49 -25.73 -8.90
CA ALA A 804 -3.07 -24.47 -9.39
C ALA A 804 -2.91 -23.35 -8.34
N SER A 805 -2.81 -22.10 -8.79
CA SER A 805 -2.67 -20.92 -7.92
C SER A 805 -1.69 -21.15 -6.76
N SER A 806 -0.40 -21.34 -7.07
CA SER A 806 0.60 -21.62 -6.04
C SER A 806 1.99 -21.03 -6.33
N LEU A 807 2.69 -20.65 -5.25
CA LEU A 807 4.11 -20.36 -5.25
C LEU A 807 4.86 -21.49 -4.54
N ASN A 808 5.88 -22.02 -5.17
CA ASN A 808 6.64 -23.18 -4.70
C ASN A 808 8.13 -22.82 -4.67
N ILE A 809 8.71 -22.78 -3.49
CA ILE A 809 10.15 -22.59 -3.31
C ILE A 809 10.75 -23.94 -2.95
N ILE A 810 11.65 -24.44 -3.79
CA ILE A 810 12.28 -25.74 -3.68
C ILE A 810 13.77 -25.52 -3.42
N ARG A 811 14.22 -25.91 -2.24
CA ARG A 811 15.64 -25.85 -1.85
C ARG A 811 16.24 -27.23 -1.98
N LEU A 812 17.22 -27.37 -2.86
CA LEU A 812 17.93 -28.61 -3.17
C LEU A 812 19.36 -28.50 -2.62
N LYS A 813 19.70 -29.40 -1.70
CA LYS A 813 20.99 -29.42 -0.99
C LYS A 813 21.90 -30.53 -1.47
#